data_AF-A0AAP0CH19-F1
#
_entry.id   AF-A0AAP0CH19-F1
#
_cell.length_a   1.000
_cell.length_b   1.000
_cell.length_c   1.000
_cell.angle_alpha   90.00
_cell.angle_beta   90.00
_cell.angle_gamma   90.00
#
_symmetry.space_group_name_H-M   'P 1'
#
loop_
_entity.id
_entity.type
_entity.pdbx_description
1 polymer ?
#
loop_
_entity_poly.entity_id
_entity_poly.type
_entity_poly.pdbx_seq_one_letter_code
_entity_poly.pdbx_strand_id
1 'polypeptide(L)'
;MKVLTSLVLSQRSVYPRRAKAPVLHVCEVNESKCMLFVWDGTDAPPLSVHTKLEEEYENPIHLQLEPSPLSRNVLCEFPTVGTVLRMTSKPEAKLGLHSLKKVVVNKWVHFKNISFEVCGGLWCGILQSTSKLSYFSNEDDLVLQRERTYKGRLKGRRKLRMPLLCLPLPSYITDTDHENVPFVTLMDVLCYPKVTSKYKCVVRVVATMPGHPRDFRDSCGTYGIRLTLEDPTARIHAYLYKEDGVKFFGGHPSENTMKKMHNTLLGVEETDDEKPRNPPWVQLCLKSYFTDENDVWASRRYRIFDTRFREVMLEKQLTGHRVDRSICAWFWEQSLSQPDSSKVLPVIASPTHYIFHIVREGITFLACTQVEMPPLMGIEFLCRVADVLSDYLGGLDEDVIKDNFVIVYELLDEMIDNGFPLTTEPNILRDMIAPPNIVSKMLSVVTGNTSNVSDTLPGATSSCVPWRTTQLKNANNDVYVNLIEEMDAIINSEGVLVNCEIFGVVEVNSHLPGIPDLTLSFANPSILNDVQFHPCVRFRPWESEKLLSFVPPDGLFKLMSYRVKNLRNTPIYVKPQMSSDSGTCRLSVMVGIRQDPGKAIDSLLVQFQLPRCVSSANLTANHGTVNILADKTCSWSIGRIPKDKAPQMSGTLVLEEGLEQLHVKPTFQVGFKIMGVALSGLKIHNLDLKNLPTPAHKGFRAQTGAGRVADVLSDYLGGLDEDVIKDNFVIVYELLDEMIDNGFPLTTEPNILRDMIAPPNIVSKMLSVVTGNTSNVSDTLPGATSSCVPWRTTQLKNANNDVYVNLIEEMDAIINSEGVLVNCEIFGVVEVNSHLPGIPDLTLSFANPSILNDVQFHPCVRFRPWESEKLLSFVPPDGLFKLMSYRVKNLRNTPIYVKPQMSSDSGTCRLSVMVGIRQDPGKAIDSLLVQFQLSRCVSSANLTANHGTVNILADKTCSWSIGRIPKDKAPQMSGTLVLEEGLEQLHVKPTFQVGFKIMGVALSGLKIHNLDLKNLPTPAHKGFRAQTGAGRYEVRS
;
A
#
# COMPACT_ATOMS: atom_id res chain seq x y z
N MET A 1 14.15 38.05 14.87
CA MET A 1 13.19 37.05 15.41
C MET A 1 12.44 37.52 16.67
N LYS A 2 11.91 38.75 16.77
CA LYS A 2 11.25 39.19 18.04
C LYS A 2 9.92 39.97 17.94
N VAL A 3 9.44 40.42 16.77
CA VAL A 3 8.14 41.14 16.70
C VAL A 3 6.98 40.16 16.56
N LEU A 4 7.00 39.30 15.54
CA LEU A 4 5.98 38.25 15.36
C LEU A 4 6.36 36.91 15.99
N THR A 5 7.65 36.66 16.26
CA THR A 5 8.09 35.48 17.03
C THR A 5 7.61 35.51 18.49
N SER A 6 7.29 36.69 19.05
CA SER A 6 6.69 36.78 20.39
C SER A 6 5.18 36.47 20.40
N LEU A 7 4.50 36.45 19.24
CA LEU A 7 3.10 36.01 19.13
C LEU A 7 2.98 34.48 19.27
N VAL A 8 4.03 33.74 18.92
CA VAL A 8 4.07 32.25 18.99
C VAL A 8 4.18 31.73 20.43
N LEU A 9 4.64 32.55 21.40
CA LEU A 9 4.96 32.08 22.76
C LEU A 9 3.88 32.29 23.84
N SER A 10 2.79 33.02 23.59
CA SER A 10 1.66 33.03 24.53
C SER A 10 0.38 33.62 23.91
N GLN A 11 -0.66 32.80 23.76
CA GLN A 11 -2.05 33.26 23.62
C GLN A 11 -2.60 33.88 24.94
N ARG A 12 -1.74 34.13 25.95
CA ARG A 12 -2.16 34.44 27.33
C ARG A 12 -1.40 35.54 28.08
N SER A 13 -0.60 36.42 27.45
CA SER A 13 0.10 37.47 28.23
C SER A 13 -0.06 38.92 27.73
N VAL A 14 -0.72 39.73 28.56
CA VAL A 14 -0.83 41.20 28.51
C VAL A 14 0.46 41.83 29.08
N TYR A 15 1.58 41.75 28.36
CA TYR A 15 2.82 42.46 28.75
C TYR A 15 3.28 43.44 27.66
N PRO A 16 3.82 44.62 28.02
CA PRO A 16 4.47 45.57 27.12
C PRO A 16 5.47 44.92 26.16
N ARG A 17 5.22 44.93 24.85
CA ARG A 17 6.13 44.36 23.85
C ARG A 17 6.94 45.44 23.14
N ARG A 18 8.06 45.05 22.52
CA ARG A 18 8.90 45.91 21.67
C ARG A 18 8.86 45.39 20.24
N ALA A 19 8.60 46.28 19.27
CA ALA A 19 8.69 45.98 17.84
C ALA A 19 9.73 46.86 17.15
N LYS A 20 10.38 46.32 16.13
CA LYS A 20 11.23 47.07 15.20
C LYS A 20 10.75 46.77 13.78
N ALA A 21 10.25 47.76 13.08
CA ALA A 21 9.75 47.60 11.71
C ALA A 21 9.80 48.94 10.95
N PRO A 22 9.99 48.94 9.62
CA PRO A 22 9.69 50.08 8.76
C PRO A 22 8.20 50.39 8.78
N VAL A 23 7.90 51.69 8.71
CA VAL A 23 6.54 52.17 8.47
C VAL A 23 6.33 52.29 6.97
N LEU A 24 5.46 51.46 6.41
CA LEU A 24 5.18 51.40 4.98
C LEU A 24 4.19 52.47 4.54
N HIS A 25 3.20 52.77 5.38
CA HIS A 25 2.17 53.76 5.07
C HIS A 25 1.49 54.28 6.34
N VAL A 26 0.89 55.45 6.23
CA VAL A 26 0.14 56.11 7.30
C VAL A 26 -1.20 56.56 6.72
N CYS A 27 -2.30 56.02 7.25
CA CYS A 27 -3.66 56.33 6.80
C CYS A 27 -4.43 57.04 7.92
N GLU A 28 -5.13 58.11 7.59
CA GLU A 28 -6.04 58.79 8.50
C GLU A 28 -7.43 58.12 8.43
N VAL A 29 -7.90 57.60 9.56
CA VAL A 29 -9.14 56.81 9.65
C VAL A 29 -10.33 57.72 9.93
N ASN A 30 -10.16 58.68 10.83
CA ASN A 30 -11.07 59.80 11.11
C ASN A 30 -10.28 60.92 11.83
N GLU A 31 -10.93 62.06 12.13
CA GLU A 31 -10.28 63.24 12.75
C GLU A 31 -9.53 62.96 14.07
N SER A 32 -9.76 61.82 14.72
CA SER A 32 -9.15 61.43 16.00
C SER A 32 -8.32 60.13 15.96
N LYS A 33 -8.21 59.46 14.81
CA LYS A 33 -7.56 58.13 14.71
C LYS A 33 -6.69 57.99 13.44
N CYS A 34 -5.47 57.52 13.62
CA CYS A 34 -4.50 57.24 12.57
C CYS A 34 -4.08 55.76 12.61
N MET A 35 -3.92 55.14 11.44
CA MET A 35 -3.46 53.76 11.29
C MET A 35 -2.10 53.72 10.60
N LEU A 36 -1.15 53.03 11.22
CA LEU A 36 0.17 52.77 10.65
C LEU A 36 0.18 51.37 10.04
N PHE A 37 0.84 51.23 8.89
CA PHE A 37 1.10 49.94 8.25
C PHE A 37 2.59 49.61 8.45
N VAL A 38 2.88 48.55 9.17
CA VAL A 38 4.25 48.13 9.50
C VAL A 38 4.51 46.71 9.07
N TRP A 39 5.76 46.39 8.76
CA TRP A 39 6.12 45.07 8.24
C TRP A 39 7.54 44.68 8.65
N ASP A 40 7.78 43.45 9.07
CA ASP A 40 9.11 42.98 9.46
C ASP A 40 9.59 41.73 8.67
N GLY A 41 8.84 41.35 7.63
CA GLY A 41 9.11 40.19 6.78
C GLY A 41 8.65 38.83 7.32
N THR A 42 8.01 38.77 8.50
CA THR A 42 7.47 37.52 9.04
C THR A 42 5.95 37.42 8.91
N ASP A 43 5.46 36.19 8.89
CA ASP A 43 4.04 35.88 8.78
C ASP A 43 3.42 35.90 10.19
N ALA A 44 2.27 36.55 10.34
CA ALA A 44 1.50 36.49 11.57
C ALA A 44 0.88 35.10 11.76
N PRO A 45 0.75 34.63 13.01
CA PRO A 45 0.12 33.34 13.25
C PRO A 45 -1.35 33.36 12.79
N PRO A 46 -1.83 32.27 12.18
CA PRO A 46 -3.23 32.16 11.79
C PRO A 46 -4.11 32.27 13.03
N LEU A 47 -5.22 32.99 12.88
CA LEU A 47 -6.24 33.15 13.92
C LEU A 47 -7.33 32.10 13.74
N SER A 48 -7.83 31.54 14.85
CA SER A 48 -9.10 30.82 14.89
C SER A 48 -10.25 31.81 14.70
N VAL A 49 -11.30 31.35 14.03
CA VAL A 49 -12.50 32.14 13.76
C VAL A 49 -13.52 31.85 14.86
N HIS A 50 -13.83 32.88 15.65
CA HIS A 50 -14.72 32.80 16.80
C HIS A 50 -16.17 33.19 16.50
N THR A 51 -16.43 33.71 15.29
CA THR A 51 -17.79 34.04 14.84
C THR A 51 -18.56 32.78 14.48
N LYS A 52 -19.82 32.73 14.93
CA LYS A 52 -20.76 31.69 14.53
C LYS A 52 -21.14 31.85 13.06
N LEU A 53 -21.30 30.74 12.34
CA LEU A 53 -21.59 30.74 10.90
C LEU A 53 -22.91 31.45 10.58
N GLU A 54 -23.90 31.35 11.48
CA GLU A 54 -25.20 31.98 11.34
C GLU A 54 -25.13 33.51 11.46
N GLU A 55 -24.24 34.02 12.31
CA GLU A 55 -24.06 35.45 12.57
C GLU A 55 -23.25 36.15 11.47
N GLU A 56 -22.46 35.39 10.69
CA GLU A 56 -21.64 35.92 9.60
C GLU A 56 -22.47 36.44 8.41
N TYR A 57 -23.76 36.09 8.33
CA TYR A 57 -24.67 36.65 7.35
C TYR A 57 -24.98 38.13 7.64
N GLU A 58 -25.25 38.44 8.92
CA GLU A 58 -25.53 39.80 9.37
C GLU A 58 -24.25 40.61 9.57
N ASN A 59 -23.17 39.97 10.03
CA ASN A 59 -21.88 40.59 10.31
C ASN A 59 -20.73 39.86 9.57
N PRO A 60 -20.55 40.13 8.25
CA PRO A 60 -19.51 39.46 7.47
C PRO A 60 -18.11 39.74 7.98
N ILE A 61 -17.24 38.72 7.95
CA ILE A 61 -15.82 38.88 8.28
C ILE A 61 -15.19 39.95 7.37
N HIS A 62 -14.63 40.99 7.98
CA HIS A 62 -14.00 42.09 7.25
C HIS A 62 -12.75 41.62 6.49
N LEU A 63 -12.58 42.12 5.26
CA LEU A 63 -11.35 41.94 4.48
C LEU A 63 -10.17 42.74 5.06
N GLN A 64 -10.46 43.84 5.74
CA GLN A 64 -9.47 44.82 6.19
C GLN A 64 -9.99 45.59 7.42
N LEU A 65 -9.11 46.28 8.15
CA LEU A 65 -9.48 47.03 9.38
C LEU A 65 -9.78 48.50 9.12
N GLU A 66 -9.19 49.03 8.07
CA GLU A 66 -9.41 50.39 7.59
C GLU A 66 -10.83 50.54 7.00
N PRO A 67 -11.54 51.64 7.29
CA PRO A 67 -12.93 51.84 6.87
C PRO A 67 -13.07 51.98 5.35
N SER A 68 -12.04 52.51 4.68
CA SER A 68 -11.94 52.56 3.22
C SER A 68 -10.72 51.77 2.74
N PRO A 69 -10.83 51.02 1.63
CA PRO A 69 -9.71 50.25 1.08
C PRO A 69 -8.61 51.19 0.59
N LEU A 70 -7.36 50.81 0.87
CA LEU A 70 -6.20 51.49 0.32
C LEU A 70 -6.23 51.44 -1.21
N SER A 71 -5.81 52.53 -1.86
CA SER A 71 -5.69 52.55 -3.32
C SER A 71 -4.71 51.48 -3.80
N ARG A 72 -4.95 50.94 -5.01
CA ARG A 72 -4.06 49.95 -5.62
C ARG A 72 -2.61 50.43 -5.70
N ASN A 73 -2.39 51.71 -5.97
CA ASN A 73 -1.05 52.29 -6.03
C ASN A 73 -0.30 52.12 -4.71
N VAL A 74 -0.98 52.36 -3.58
CA VAL A 74 -0.40 52.15 -2.23
C VAL A 74 -0.17 50.65 -1.97
N LEU A 75 -1.12 49.79 -2.33
CA LEU A 75 -0.94 48.34 -2.16
C LEU A 75 0.25 47.81 -2.98
N CYS A 76 0.46 48.31 -4.20
CA CYS A 76 1.60 47.91 -5.04
C CYS A 76 2.97 48.32 -4.47
N GLU A 77 3.02 49.26 -3.51
CA GLU A 77 4.26 49.62 -2.80
C GLU A 77 4.56 48.66 -1.62
N PHE A 78 3.60 47.84 -1.20
CA PHE A 78 3.78 46.94 -0.07
C PHE A 78 4.53 45.66 -0.46
N PRO A 79 5.29 45.08 0.48
CA PRO A 79 5.90 43.76 0.29
C PRO A 79 4.85 42.68 0.04
N THR A 80 5.12 41.78 -0.92
CA THR A 80 4.19 40.70 -1.28
C THR A 80 4.38 39.41 -0.47
N VAL A 81 5.28 39.38 0.51
CA VAL A 81 5.45 38.26 1.46
C VAL A 81 5.62 38.81 2.87
N GLY A 82 5.14 38.09 3.89
CA GLY A 82 5.07 38.61 5.26
C GLY A 82 3.81 39.42 5.53
N THR A 83 3.39 39.48 6.79
CA THR A 83 2.19 40.21 7.19
C THR A 83 2.46 41.70 7.31
N VAL A 84 1.67 42.51 6.59
CA VAL A 84 1.59 43.95 6.81
C VAL A 84 0.62 44.20 7.97
N LEU A 85 1.19 44.42 9.14
CA LEU A 85 0.44 44.62 10.38
C LEU A 85 -0.09 46.05 10.46
N ARG A 86 -1.38 46.19 10.79
CA ARG A 86 -2.01 47.47 11.11
C ARG A 86 -1.72 47.83 12.56
N MET A 87 -1.37 49.08 12.83
CA MET A 87 -1.24 49.61 14.18
C MET A 87 -2.08 50.86 14.39
N THR A 88 -2.75 50.97 15.53
CA THR A 88 -3.57 52.13 15.91
C THR A 88 -3.35 52.51 17.37
N SER A 89 -3.66 53.74 17.76
CA SER A 89 -3.71 54.16 19.17
C SER A 89 -5.07 53.89 19.81
N LYS A 90 -5.08 53.64 21.13
CA LYS A 90 -6.32 53.73 21.93
C LYS A 90 -6.77 55.19 22.02
N PRO A 91 -8.08 55.49 22.11
CA PRO A 91 -8.59 56.86 22.25
C PRO A 91 -8.01 57.61 23.46
N GLU A 92 -7.69 56.88 24.54
CA GLU A 92 -7.18 57.39 25.80
C GLU A 92 -5.65 57.61 25.83
N ALA A 93 -4.95 57.25 24.74
CA ALA A 93 -3.49 57.35 24.69
C ALA A 93 -3.03 58.80 24.42
N LYS A 94 -2.23 59.36 25.33
CA LYS A 94 -1.59 60.70 25.18
C LYS A 94 -0.59 60.83 24.02
N LEU A 95 -0.38 59.80 23.20
CA LEU A 95 0.30 59.97 21.91
C LEU A 95 -0.63 60.75 20.98
N GLY A 96 -0.45 62.06 20.93
CA GLY A 96 -1.25 62.92 20.06
C GLY A 96 -1.19 62.45 18.60
N LEU A 97 -2.32 62.51 17.91
CA LEU A 97 -2.49 62.25 16.47
C LEU A 97 -1.38 62.92 15.63
N HIS A 98 -0.96 64.14 16.03
CA HIS A 98 0.15 64.88 15.44
C HIS A 98 1.50 64.16 15.45
N SER A 99 1.78 63.34 16.46
CA SER A 99 3.03 62.58 16.57
C SER A 99 3.03 61.36 15.64
N LEU A 100 1.86 60.75 15.38
CA LEU A 100 1.71 59.65 14.43
C LEU A 100 1.74 60.13 12.99
N LYS A 101 1.11 61.28 12.69
CA LYS A 101 1.19 61.93 11.36
C LYS A 101 2.60 62.37 10.96
N LYS A 102 3.49 62.59 11.95
CA LYS A 102 4.90 62.97 11.73
C LYS A 102 5.84 61.76 11.57
N VAL A 103 5.33 60.53 11.64
CA VAL A 103 6.15 59.34 11.44
C VAL A 103 6.56 59.27 9.97
N VAL A 104 7.87 59.24 9.73
CA VAL A 104 8.41 59.22 8.37
C VAL A 104 8.23 57.84 7.75
N VAL A 105 7.52 57.77 6.63
CA VAL A 105 7.34 56.56 5.81
C VAL A 105 8.71 56.07 5.30
N ASN A 106 8.86 54.75 5.16
CA ASN A 106 10.09 54.07 4.76
C ASN A 106 11.28 54.21 5.71
N LYS A 107 11.06 54.69 6.95
CA LYS A 107 12.07 54.63 8.02
C LYS A 107 11.78 53.53 9.02
N TRP A 108 12.85 52.90 9.51
CA TRP A 108 12.78 51.91 10.58
C TRP A 108 12.48 52.57 11.93
N VAL A 109 11.45 52.07 12.62
CA VAL A 109 11.01 52.59 13.91
C VAL A 109 11.02 51.49 14.97
N HIS A 110 11.57 51.81 16.14
CA HIS A 110 11.39 51.05 17.37
C HIS A 110 10.08 51.47 18.02
N PHE A 111 9.12 50.57 18.09
CA PHE A 111 7.93 50.71 18.90
C PHE A 111 8.19 50.04 20.26
N LYS A 112 8.18 50.81 21.35
CA LYS A 112 8.31 50.28 22.70
C LYS A 112 6.96 50.35 23.39
N ASN A 113 6.64 49.31 24.17
CA ASN A 113 5.44 49.22 24.99
C ASN A 113 4.15 49.25 24.15
N ILE A 114 4.03 48.26 23.26
CA ILE A 114 2.86 48.01 22.44
C ILE A 114 2.16 46.72 22.90
N SER A 115 0.85 46.64 22.70
CA SER A 115 0.09 45.38 22.82
C SER A 115 -0.40 44.93 21.45
N PHE A 116 -0.83 43.68 21.35
CA PHE A 116 -1.46 43.14 20.15
C PHE A 116 -2.82 42.59 20.54
N GLU A 117 -3.83 42.94 19.75
CA GLU A 117 -5.22 42.54 19.95
C GLU A 117 -5.75 41.99 18.62
N VAL A 118 -6.80 41.16 18.67
CA VAL A 118 -7.52 40.70 17.47
C VAL A 118 -8.70 41.64 17.27
N CYS A 119 -8.72 42.35 16.14
CA CYS A 119 -9.82 43.24 15.76
C CYS A 119 -10.41 42.71 14.45
N GLY A 120 -11.73 42.54 14.33
CA GLY A 120 -12.34 42.06 13.07
C GLY A 120 -11.74 40.74 12.52
N GLY A 121 -11.26 39.87 13.42
CA GLY A 121 -10.57 38.63 13.06
C GLY A 121 -9.15 38.80 12.50
N LEU A 122 -8.55 40.00 12.55
CA LEU A 122 -7.18 40.30 12.10
C LEU A 122 -6.31 40.77 13.26
N TRP A 123 -5.01 40.47 13.20
CA TRP A 123 -4.04 41.01 14.16
C TRP A 123 -3.89 42.52 14.02
N CYS A 124 -3.99 43.24 15.14
CA CYS A 124 -3.82 44.68 15.23
C CYS A 124 -2.85 45.04 16.35
N GLY A 125 -1.86 45.89 16.06
CA GLY A 125 -0.97 46.45 17.06
C GLY A 125 -1.60 47.68 17.74
N ILE A 126 -1.65 47.69 19.05
CA ILE A 126 -2.26 48.78 19.81
C ILE A 126 -1.17 49.59 20.54
N LEU A 127 -1.08 50.86 20.20
CA LEU A 127 -0.24 51.84 20.88
C LEU A 127 -0.93 52.30 22.17
N GLN A 128 -0.24 52.08 23.28
CA GLN A 128 -0.66 52.45 24.63
C GLN A 128 -0.30 53.91 24.92
N SER A 129 -0.91 54.49 25.95
CA SER A 129 -0.58 55.85 26.45
C SER A 129 0.91 56.02 26.81
N THR A 130 1.58 54.92 27.12
CA THR A 130 2.99 54.83 27.53
C THR A 130 3.91 54.30 26.43
N SER A 131 3.44 54.18 25.18
CA SER A 131 4.28 53.76 24.06
C SER A 131 5.36 54.80 23.73
N LYS A 132 6.55 54.36 23.29
CA LYS A 132 7.64 55.25 22.85
C LYS A 132 8.11 54.85 21.45
N LEU A 133 8.38 55.84 20.61
CA LEU A 133 8.86 55.68 19.23
C LEU A 133 10.30 56.19 19.13
N SER A 134 11.21 55.42 18.50
CA SER A 134 12.57 55.89 18.18
C SER A 134 13.04 55.38 16.83
N TYR A 135 13.65 56.23 16.02
CA TYR A 135 14.17 55.84 14.69
C TYR A 135 15.47 55.02 14.79
N PHE A 136 15.69 54.17 13.79
CA PHE A 136 16.93 53.41 13.58
C PHE A 136 17.64 53.83 12.30
N SER A 137 18.95 53.59 12.25
CA SER A 137 19.73 53.65 11.00
C SER A 137 19.38 52.47 10.09
N ASN A 138 19.42 52.69 8.78
CA ASN A 138 19.25 51.63 7.78
C ASN A 138 20.47 50.67 7.75
N GLU A 139 21.60 51.05 8.37
CA GLU A 139 22.81 50.22 8.46
C GLU A 139 22.84 49.26 9.68
N ASP A 140 21.78 49.24 10.50
CA ASP A 140 21.68 48.30 11.63
C ASP A 140 21.63 46.83 11.13
N ASP A 141 22.43 45.95 11.74
CA ASP A 141 22.52 44.54 11.34
C ASP A 141 21.17 43.82 11.27
N LEU A 142 20.22 44.20 12.13
CA LEU A 142 18.87 43.62 12.11
C LEU A 142 18.10 44.03 10.84
N VAL A 143 18.28 45.27 10.38
CA VAL A 143 17.66 45.78 9.14
C VAL A 143 18.19 45.00 7.94
N LEU A 144 19.52 44.89 7.84
CA LEU A 144 20.18 44.13 6.78
C LEU A 144 19.80 42.64 6.80
N GLN A 145 19.63 42.05 7.98
CA GLN A 145 19.16 40.67 8.12
C GLN A 145 17.72 40.51 7.61
N ARG A 146 16.82 41.45 7.93
CA ARG A 146 15.42 41.39 7.46
C ARG A 146 15.32 41.56 5.95
N GLU A 147 16.08 42.49 5.37
CA GLU A 147 16.16 42.65 3.92
C GLU A 147 16.70 41.39 3.22
N ARG A 148 17.72 40.74 3.80
CA ARG A 148 18.23 39.46 3.30
C ARG A 148 17.17 38.37 3.34
N THR A 149 16.44 38.22 4.45
CA THR A 149 15.35 37.24 4.58
C THR A 149 14.26 37.48 3.54
N TYR A 150 13.85 38.73 3.35
CA TYR A 150 12.87 39.11 2.34
C TYR A 150 13.32 38.80 0.90
N LYS A 151 14.53 39.25 0.52
CA LYS A 151 15.12 38.94 -0.79
C LYS A 151 15.26 37.43 -1.01
N GLY A 152 15.57 36.68 0.05
CA GLY A 152 15.59 35.21 0.04
C GLY A 152 14.23 34.59 -0.27
N ARG A 153 13.15 35.08 0.36
CA ARG A 153 11.78 34.62 0.07
C ARG A 153 11.33 34.96 -1.35
N LEU A 154 11.77 36.09 -1.91
CA LEU A 154 11.47 36.49 -3.29
C LEU A 154 12.21 35.68 -4.36
N LYS A 155 13.49 35.34 -4.11
CA LYS A 155 14.38 34.62 -5.06
C LYS A 155 14.30 33.09 -4.98
N GLY A 156 13.62 32.54 -3.97
CA GLY A 156 13.56 31.11 -3.70
C GLY A 156 12.74 30.28 -4.70
N ARG A 157 13.01 28.96 -4.76
CA ARG A 157 12.15 27.96 -5.44
C ARG A 157 10.73 27.96 -4.82
N ARG A 158 9.73 27.40 -5.54
CA ARG A 158 8.29 27.24 -5.21
C ARG A 158 7.88 27.30 -3.73
N LYS A 159 8.65 26.69 -2.82
CA LYS A 159 8.34 26.55 -1.37
C LYS A 159 8.53 27.83 -0.53
N LEU A 160 9.25 28.86 -1.00
CA LEU A 160 9.62 30.03 -0.17
C LEU A 160 8.62 31.21 -0.18
N ARG A 161 7.66 31.21 -1.12
CA ARG A 161 6.53 32.17 -1.17
C ARG A 161 5.28 31.70 -0.42
N MET A 162 5.26 30.45 0.05
CA MET A 162 4.18 29.92 0.86
C MET A 162 4.17 30.54 2.27
N PRO A 163 3.02 30.57 2.96
CA PRO A 163 2.94 30.89 4.39
C PRO A 163 3.90 30.03 5.21
N LEU A 164 4.72 30.60 6.09
CA LEU A 164 5.72 29.86 6.86
C LEU A 164 5.09 28.82 7.81
N LEU A 165 3.86 29.07 8.26
CA LEU A 165 3.11 28.19 9.17
C LEU A 165 2.21 27.18 8.43
N CYS A 166 2.26 27.12 7.10
CA CYS A 166 1.66 26.02 6.32
C CYS A 166 2.67 24.90 6.02
N LEU A 167 3.78 24.83 6.78
CA LEU A 167 4.81 23.82 6.63
C LEU A 167 4.78 22.80 7.78
N PRO A 168 4.85 21.49 7.48
CA PRO A 168 4.86 20.92 6.12
C PRO A 168 3.47 21.04 5.45
N LEU A 169 3.50 21.21 4.12
CA LEU A 169 2.49 21.64 3.11
C LEU A 169 0.98 21.88 3.48
N PRO A 170 0.26 22.72 2.70
CA PRO A 170 -1.19 22.89 2.83
C PRO A 170 -1.96 21.56 2.79
N SER A 171 -3.10 21.52 3.50
CA SER A 171 -4.00 20.38 3.55
C SER A 171 -4.40 19.88 2.16
N TYR A 172 -4.47 18.55 2.04
CA TYR A 172 -4.83 17.83 0.82
C TYR A 172 -6.34 17.81 0.54
N ILE A 173 -7.08 18.74 1.15
CA ILE A 173 -8.53 18.91 0.98
C ILE A 173 -8.86 19.37 -0.43
N THR A 174 -7.92 20.00 -1.13
CA THR A 174 -8.10 20.43 -2.51
C THR A 174 -6.94 20.03 -3.41
N ASP A 175 -7.27 19.71 -4.65
CA ASP A 175 -6.33 19.43 -5.74
C ASP A 175 -6.48 20.44 -6.88
N THR A 176 -5.44 20.62 -7.70
CA THR A 176 -5.47 21.56 -8.82
C THR A 176 -4.86 20.97 -10.09
N ASP A 177 -5.57 21.07 -11.21
CA ASP A 177 -5.17 20.48 -12.51
C ASP A 177 -4.09 21.30 -13.25
N HIS A 178 -3.43 22.26 -12.58
CA HIS A 178 -2.54 23.23 -13.21
C HIS A 178 -1.10 23.16 -12.63
N GLU A 179 -0.32 22.18 -13.11
CA GLU A 179 1.01 21.86 -12.56
C GLU A 179 2.11 22.88 -12.90
N ASN A 180 1.94 23.74 -13.90
CA ASN A 180 2.99 24.63 -14.42
C ASN A 180 2.94 26.09 -13.93
N VAL A 181 2.08 26.42 -12.96
CA VAL A 181 1.94 27.81 -12.45
C VAL A 181 2.72 27.98 -11.13
N PRO A 182 3.51 29.06 -10.95
CA PRO A 182 4.21 29.33 -9.70
C PRO A 182 3.25 29.75 -8.57
N PHE A 183 3.58 29.40 -7.33
CA PHE A 183 2.83 29.86 -6.16
C PHE A 183 3.03 31.36 -5.93
N VAL A 184 1.92 32.06 -5.70
CA VAL A 184 1.89 33.49 -5.40
C VAL A 184 1.08 33.74 -4.13
N THR A 185 1.35 34.83 -3.44
CA THR A 185 0.54 35.28 -2.30
C THR A 185 -0.71 36.03 -2.79
N LEU A 186 -1.70 36.22 -1.93
CA LEU A 186 -2.86 37.04 -2.26
C LEU A 186 -2.47 38.50 -2.51
N MET A 187 -1.39 38.99 -1.89
CA MET A 187 -0.87 40.32 -2.19
C MET A 187 -0.24 40.40 -3.59
N ASP A 188 0.47 39.35 -4.05
CA ASP A 188 0.92 39.25 -5.45
C ASP A 188 -0.28 39.29 -6.42
N VAL A 189 -1.39 38.63 -6.06
CA VAL A 189 -2.64 38.60 -6.86
C VAL A 189 -3.27 40.00 -6.98
N LEU A 190 -3.41 40.70 -5.85
CA LEU A 190 -3.96 42.07 -5.80
C LEU A 190 -3.11 43.06 -6.59
N CYS A 191 -1.78 42.95 -6.49
CA CYS A 191 -0.83 43.90 -7.07
C CYS A 191 -0.38 43.53 -8.50
N TYR A 192 -0.88 42.42 -9.05
CA TYR A 192 -0.42 41.94 -10.35
C TYR A 192 -0.63 42.99 -11.46
N PRO A 193 0.34 43.23 -12.37
CA PRO A 193 0.25 44.28 -13.38
C PRO A 193 -0.86 44.10 -14.42
N LYS A 194 -1.27 42.86 -14.69
CA LYS A 194 -2.37 42.56 -15.63
C LYS A 194 -3.71 42.43 -14.88
N VAL A 195 -4.77 43.01 -15.44
CA VAL A 195 -6.14 42.92 -14.89
C VAL A 195 -6.61 41.46 -14.86
N THR A 196 -6.34 40.71 -15.92
CA THR A 196 -6.72 39.30 -16.06
C THR A 196 -5.50 38.41 -16.08
N SER A 197 -5.47 37.43 -15.18
CA SER A 197 -4.38 36.44 -15.06
C SER A 197 -4.84 35.28 -14.18
N LYS A 198 -4.17 34.14 -14.35
CA LYS A 198 -4.33 32.94 -13.54
C LYS A 198 -3.20 32.84 -12.51
N TYR A 199 -3.51 32.26 -11.35
CA TYR A 199 -2.64 32.18 -10.20
C TYR A 199 -2.85 30.85 -9.47
N LYS A 200 -1.85 30.45 -8.68
CA LYS A 200 -1.94 29.33 -7.75
C LYS A 200 -1.55 29.81 -6.37
N CYS A 201 -2.42 29.64 -5.39
CA CYS A 201 -2.27 30.22 -4.05
C CYS A 201 -2.47 29.15 -2.97
N VAL A 202 -1.86 29.38 -1.80
CA VAL A 202 -2.11 28.62 -0.57
C VAL A 202 -2.82 29.55 0.41
N VAL A 203 -4.06 29.23 0.75
CA VAL A 203 -4.96 30.12 1.49
C VAL A 203 -5.79 29.35 2.52
N ARG A 204 -6.40 30.04 3.46
CA ARG A 204 -7.47 29.55 4.33
C ARG A 204 -8.81 30.06 3.83
N VAL A 205 -9.85 29.24 3.87
CA VAL A 205 -11.22 29.71 3.61
C VAL A 205 -11.85 30.06 4.94
N VAL A 206 -12.01 31.36 5.21
CA VAL A 206 -12.45 31.82 6.54
C VAL A 206 -13.97 32.02 6.65
N ALA A 207 -14.63 32.27 5.52
CA ALA A 207 -16.09 32.45 5.43
C ALA A 207 -16.62 32.10 4.03
N THR A 208 -17.93 31.81 3.94
CA THR A 208 -18.66 31.57 2.69
C THR A 208 -19.94 32.42 2.63
N MET A 209 -20.37 32.79 1.43
CA MET A 209 -21.66 33.44 1.18
C MET A 209 -22.29 32.83 -0.08
N PRO A 210 -23.50 32.24 -0.03
CA PRO A 210 -24.35 32.12 1.15
C PRO A 210 -23.70 31.27 2.27
N GLY A 211 -24.19 31.44 3.50
CA GLY A 211 -23.61 30.78 4.68
C GLY A 211 -24.01 29.31 4.79
N HIS A 212 -25.16 28.94 4.25
CA HIS A 212 -25.69 27.58 4.35
C HIS A 212 -25.55 26.80 3.02
N PRO A 213 -25.08 25.53 3.06
CA PRO A 213 -24.95 24.66 1.89
C PRO A 213 -26.19 24.51 0.99
N ARG A 214 -27.41 24.62 1.54
CA ARG A 214 -28.67 24.51 0.79
C ARG A 214 -28.85 25.65 -0.22
N ASP A 215 -28.28 26.80 0.08
CA ASP A 215 -28.41 28.02 -0.73
C ASP A 215 -27.24 28.17 -1.73
N PHE A 216 -26.29 27.23 -1.75
CA PHE A 216 -25.13 27.30 -2.64
C PHE A 216 -25.51 27.22 -4.12
N ARG A 217 -26.72 26.72 -4.40
CA ARG A 217 -27.28 26.49 -5.73
C ARG A 217 -28.56 27.29 -5.88
N ASP A 218 -28.76 27.86 -7.07
CA ASP A 218 -30.05 28.45 -7.43
C ASP A 218 -31.10 27.35 -7.76
N SER A 219 -32.33 27.76 -8.05
CA SER A 219 -33.43 26.85 -8.42
C SER A 219 -33.16 26.02 -9.68
N CYS A 220 -32.17 26.40 -10.48
CA CYS A 220 -31.74 25.69 -11.68
C CYS A 220 -30.53 24.77 -11.41
N GLY A 221 -30.07 24.65 -10.16
CA GLY A 221 -28.93 23.84 -9.77
C GLY A 221 -27.56 24.48 -10.04
N THR A 222 -27.52 25.77 -10.35
CA THR A 222 -26.28 26.50 -10.66
C THR A 222 -25.58 26.96 -9.40
N TYR A 223 -24.30 26.62 -9.25
CA TYR A 223 -23.48 27.10 -8.12
C TYR A 223 -23.23 28.60 -8.18
N GLY A 224 -23.38 29.28 -7.04
CA GLY A 224 -23.14 30.71 -6.87
C GLY A 224 -22.61 31.04 -5.47
N ILE A 225 -21.35 30.72 -5.21
CA ILE A 225 -20.75 30.86 -3.87
C ILE A 225 -19.61 31.87 -3.91
N ARG A 226 -19.55 32.75 -2.91
CA ARG A 226 -18.43 33.65 -2.62
C ARG A 226 -17.67 33.12 -1.42
N LEU A 227 -16.41 32.76 -1.61
CA LEU A 227 -15.49 32.39 -0.56
C LEU A 227 -14.62 33.59 -0.14
N THR A 228 -14.42 33.76 1.16
CA THR A 228 -13.45 34.71 1.71
C THR A 228 -12.14 33.97 1.97
N LEU A 229 -11.13 34.27 1.16
CA LEU A 229 -9.83 33.64 1.20
C LEU A 229 -8.85 34.49 2.00
N GLU A 230 -7.99 33.86 2.77
CA GLU A 230 -6.98 34.52 3.58
C GLU A 230 -5.61 33.85 3.44
N ASP A 231 -4.57 34.66 3.31
CA ASP A 231 -3.19 34.25 3.60
C ASP A 231 -2.55 35.30 4.53
N PRO A 232 -1.27 35.15 4.96
CA PRO A 232 -0.64 36.12 5.85
C PRO A 232 -0.55 37.54 5.27
N THR A 233 -0.74 37.72 3.97
CA THR A 233 -0.51 38.97 3.24
C THR A 233 -1.79 39.76 2.98
N ALA A 234 -2.92 39.08 2.70
CA ALA A 234 -4.19 39.72 2.41
C ALA A 234 -5.42 38.81 2.63
N ARG A 235 -6.61 39.41 2.62
CA ARG A 235 -7.89 38.72 2.42
C ARG A 235 -8.56 39.18 1.14
N ILE A 236 -9.15 38.27 0.39
CA ILE A 236 -9.92 38.59 -0.82
C ILE A 236 -11.22 37.79 -0.89
N HIS A 237 -12.17 38.26 -1.69
CA HIS A 237 -13.31 37.45 -2.12
C HIS A 237 -13.00 36.76 -3.44
N ALA A 238 -13.31 35.46 -3.52
CA ALA A 238 -13.26 34.69 -4.75
C ALA A 238 -14.56 33.90 -4.94
N TYR A 239 -14.96 33.68 -6.19
CA TYR A 239 -16.25 33.08 -6.52
C TYR A 239 -16.09 31.67 -7.09
N LEU A 240 -16.94 30.74 -6.65
CA LEU A 240 -17.24 29.47 -7.31
C LEU A 240 -18.58 29.63 -8.02
N TYR A 241 -18.56 29.59 -9.35
CA TYR A 241 -19.73 29.88 -10.17
C TYR A 241 -19.87 28.85 -11.29
N LYS A 242 -21.10 28.42 -11.58
CA LYS A 242 -21.42 27.49 -12.67
C LYS A 242 -20.51 26.25 -12.68
N GLU A 243 -19.80 26.00 -13.79
CA GLU A 243 -19.03 24.79 -14.05
C GLU A 243 -17.87 24.63 -13.07
N ASP A 244 -17.30 25.75 -12.59
CA ASP A 244 -16.24 25.71 -11.59
C ASP A 244 -16.74 25.22 -10.23
N GLY A 245 -18.00 25.49 -9.88
CA GLY A 245 -18.61 24.94 -8.67
C GLY A 245 -18.86 23.44 -8.79
N VAL A 246 -19.34 23.00 -9.96
CA VAL A 246 -19.52 21.57 -10.27
C VAL A 246 -18.18 20.84 -10.20
N LYS A 247 -17.14 21.39 -10.83
CA LYS A 247 -15.78 20.82 -10.78
C LYS A 247 -15.21 20.81 -9.36
N PHE A 248 -15.41 21.86 -8.59
CA PHE A 248 -14.89 21.98 -7.23
C PHE A 248 -15.49 20.93 -6.29
N PHE A 249 -16.79 20.66 -6.39
CA PHE A 249 -17.48 19.71 -5.52
C PHE A 249 -17.64 18.30 -6.12
N GLY A 250 -17.13 18.06 -7.33
CA GLY A 250 -17.26 16.76 -8.01
C GLY A 250 -18.71 16.44 -8.40
N GLY A 251 -19.45 17.42 -8.91
CA GLY A 251 -20.86 17.25 -9.30
C GLY A 251 -21.83 18.01 -8.40
N HIS A 252 -22.96 17.38 -8.10
CA HIS A 252 -24.05 17.93 -7.29
C HIS A 252 -24.32 17.07 -6.04
N PRO A 253 -23.41 17.06 -5.04
CA PRO A 253 -23.53 16.22 -3.86
C PRO A 253 -24.82 16.45 -3.06
N SER A 254 -25.17 15.45 -2.25
CA SER A 254 -26.27 15.52 -1.28
C SER A 254 -26.06 16.67 -0.28
N GLU A 255 -27.13 17.18 0.32
CA GLU A 255 -27.02 18.28 1.30
C GLU A 255 -26.12 17.91 2.49
N ASN A 256 -26.16 16.65 2.95
CA ASN A 256 -25.32 16.15 4.03
C ASN A 256 -23.83 16.12 3.64
N THR A 257 -23.52 15.60 2.44
CA THR A 257 -22.16 15.60 1.91
C THR A 257 -21.65 17.04 1.72
N MET A 258 -22.50 17.92 1.21
CA MET A 258 -22.17 19.33 1.03
C MET A 258 -21.89 20.02 2.37
N LYS A 259 -22.68 19.72 3.41
CA LYS A 259 -22.44 20.21 4.77
C LYS A 259 -21.10 19.73 5.32
N LYS A 260 -20.73 18.46 5.12
CA LYS A 260 -19.42 17.93 5.55
C LYS A 260 -18.26 18.60 4.83
N MET A 261 -18.33 18.72 3.51
CA MET A 261 -17.31 19.40 2.71
C MET A 261 -17.16 20.88 3.13
N HIS A 262 -18.28 21.58 3.34
CA HIS A 262 -18.31 22.96 3.81
C HIS A 262 -17.70 23.12 5.21
N ASN A 263 -18.09 22.27 6.16
CA ASN A 263 -17.53 22.24 7.51
C ASN A 263 -16.02 21.97 7.50
N THR A 264 -15.57 21.03 6.69
CA THR A 264 -14.15 20.68 6.53
C THR A 264 -13.35 21.86 5.96
N LEU A 265 -13.88 22.54 4.95
CA LEU A 265 -13.27 23.72 4.34
C LEU A 265 -13.13 24.88 5.33
N LEU A 266 -14.10 25.02 6.24
CA LEU A 266 -14.15 26.06 7.27
C LEU A 266 -13.51 25.67 8.60
N GLY A 267 -13.07 24.42 8.76
CA GLY A 267 -12.51 23.88 10.00
C GLY A 267 -13.49 23.84 11.18
N VAL A 268 -14.73 23.39 10.92
CA VAL A 268 -15.78 23.15 11.93
C VAL A 268 -15.69 21.71 12.44
N GLU A 269 -15.63 21.50 13.76
CA GLU A 269 -15.66 20.16 14.38
C GLU A 269 -17.11 19.65 14.54
N GLU A 270 -17.41 18.40 14.18
CA GLU A 270 -18.78 17.84 14.18
C GLU A 270 -19.44 17.70 15.56
N THR A 271 -18.68 17.81 16.66
CA THR A 271 -19.14 17.42 18.01
C THR A 271 -19.41 18.58 18.96
N ASP A 272 -19.12 19.84 18.59
CA ASP A 272 -19.20 20.96 19.54
C ASP A 272 -19.30 22.34 18.83
N ASP A 273 -20.53 22.85 18.63
CA ASP A 273 -20.81 24.13 17.94
C ASP A 273 -20.25 25.38 18.67
N GLU A 274 -19.75 25.22 19.91
CA GLU A 274 -19.17 26.33 20.69
C GLU A 274 -17.66 26.51 20.50
N LYS A 275 -16.98 25.59 19.81
CA LYS A 275 -15.52 25.68 19.61
C LYS A 275 -15.15 26.65 18.47
N PRO A 276 -14.05 27.43 18.63
CA PRO A 276 -13.54 28.28 17.56
C PRO A 276 -13.14 27.47 16.33
N ARG A 277 -13.59 27.89 15.15
CA ARG A 277 -13.26 27.22 13.88
C ARG A 277 -11.80 27.48 13.54
N ASN A 278 -11.09 26.47 13.05
CA ASN A 278 -9.72 26.64 12.58
C ASN A 278 -9.58 26.16 11.13
N PRO A 279 -9.85 27.05 10.15
CA PRO A 279 -9.79 26.65 8.76
C PRO A 279 -8.42 26.11 8.35
N PRO A 280 -8.38 24.98 7.63
CA PRO A 280 -7.13 24.42 7.13
C PRO A 280 -6.55 25.28 6.01
N TRP A 281 -5.24 25.15 5.77
CA TRP A 281 -4.59 25.72 4.59
C TRP A 281 -4.94 24.86 3.38
N VAL A 282 -5.51 25.43 2.32
CA VAL A 282 -5.90 24.73 1.08
C VAL A 282 -5.19 25.34 -0.13
N GLN A 283 -5.04 24.55 -1.18
CA GLN A 283 -4.46 24.98 -2.45
C GLN A 283 -5.55 25.30 -3.47
N LEU A 284 -5.55 26.50 -4.01
CA LEU A 284 -6.56 26.93 -4.99
C LEU A 284 -5.91 27.54 -6.23
N CYS A 285 -6.53 27.32 -7.39
CA CYS A 285 -6.26 28.07 -8.61
C CYS A 285 -7.24 29.24 -8.72
N LEU A 286 -6.69 30.46 -8.86
CA LEU A 286 -7.46 31.71 -8.94
C LEU A 286 -7.30 32.38 -10.29
N LYS A 287 -8.39 32.87 -10.87
CA LYS A 287 -8.40 33.68 -12.10
C LYS A 287 -8.98 35.04 -11.78
N SER A 288 -8.28 36.10 -12.15
CA SER A 288 -8.81 37.47 -12.09
C SER A 288 -9.57 37.83 -13.37
N TYR A 289 -10.67 38.56 -13.22
CA TYR A 289 -11.52 39.08 -14.28
C TYR A 289 -12.08 40.44 -13.88
N PHE A 290 -12.67 41.19 -14.80
CA PHE A 290 -13.35 42.47 -14.52
C PHE A 290 -14.81 42.37 -14.97
N THR A 291 -15.69 43.18 -14.37
CA THR A 291 -17.14 43.17 -14.69
C THR A 291 -17.61 44.43 -15.40
N ASP A 292 -16.80 45.49 -15.42
CA ASP A 292 -17.08 46.74 -16.11
C ASP A 292 -15.87 47.12 -16.98
N GLU A 293 -16.09 47.28 -18.27
CA GLU A 293 -15.07 47.69 -19.24
C GLU A 293 -14.61 49.13 -19.04
N ASN A 294 -15.45 50.00 -18.47
CA ASN A 294 -15.12 51.41 -18.25
C ASN A 294 -14.26 51.62 -17.00
N ASP A 295 -14.29 50.67 -16.05
CA ASP A 295 -13.46 50.68 -14.85
C ASP A 295 -12.94 49.26 -14.55
N VAL A 296 -12.02 48.80 -15.40
CA VAL A 296 -11.46 47.43 -15.34
C VAL A 296 -10.75 47.12 -14.01
N TRP A 297 -10.27 48.13 -13.30
CA TRP A 297 -9.52 47.94 -12.06
C TRP A 297 -10.42 47.95 -10.83
N ALA A 298 -11.41 48.86 -10.73
CA ALA A 298 -12.35 48.83 -9.61
C ALA A 298 -13.35 47.67 -9.71
N SER A 299 -13.68 47.26 -10.93
CA SER A 299 -14.57 46.12 -11.20
C SER A 299 -13.85 44.76 -11.19
N ARG A 300 -12.57 44.72 -10.82
CA ARG A 300 -11.78 43.47 -10.75
C ARG A 300 -12.34 42.53 -9.69
N ARG A 301 -12.50 41.25 -10.05
CA ARG A 301 -13.00 40.14 -9.22
C ARG A 301 -12.16 38.90 -9.46
N TYR A 302 -12.33 37.89 -8.60
CA TYR A 302 -11.55 36.65 -8.61
C TYR A 302 -12.46 35.43 -8.66
N ARG A 303 -12.14 34.44 -9.49
CA ARG A 303 -12.89 33.17 -9.63
C ARG A 303 -11.96 32.02 -9.29
N ILE A 304 -12.45 31.03 -8.56
CA ILE A 304 -11.74 29.76 -8.35
C ILE A 304 -12.06 28.86 -9.53
N PHE A 305 -11.04 28.23 -10.11
CA PHE A 305 -11.16 27.38 -11.29
C PHE A 305 -10.17 26.21 -11.18
N ASP A 306 -10.35 25.14 -11.97
CA ASP A 306 -9.44 23.99 -12.05
C ASP A 306 -8.95 23.47 -10.68
N THR A 307 -9.85 23.51 -9.70
CA THR A 307 -9.60 23.07 -8.33
C THR A 307 -10.70 22.09 -7.94
N ARG A 308 -10.34 20.94 -7.34
CA ARG A 308 -11.28 19.89 -6.89
C ARG A 308 -11.14 19.66 -5.39
N PHE A 309 -12.22 19.34 -4.69
CA PHE A 309 -12.20 18.92 -3.29
C PHE A 309 -11.90 17.41 -3.19
N ARG A 310 -10.91 16.99 -2.39
CA ARG A 310 -10.55 15.57 -2.19
C ARG A 310 -11.17 15.05 -0.89
N GLU A 311 -11.87 13.92 -0.98
CA GLU A 311 -12.48 13.23 0.16
C GLU A 311 -11.92 11.80 0.28
N VAL A 312 -11.89 11.24 1.50
CA VAL A 312 -11.73 9.79 1.68
C VAL A 312 -12.96 9.13 1.05
N MET A 313 -12.77 8.42 -0.05
CA MET A 313 -13.88 7.82 -0.81
C MET A 313 -14.68 6.83 0.03
N LEU A 314 -13.98 5.96 0.76
CA LEU A 314 -14.57 4.93 1.62
C LEU A 314 -13.63 4.61 2.79
N GLU A 315 -14.18 4.36 3.96
CA GLU A 315 -13.44 3.85 5.11
C GLU A 315 -14.18 2.68 5.78
N LYS A 316 -13.43 1.70 6.26
CA LYS A 316 -13.96 0.57 7.03
C LYS A 316 -13.05 0.30 8.24
N GLN A 317 -13.63 0.35 9.44
CA GLN A 317 -12.93 0.03 10.68
C GLN A 317 -13.17 -1.44 11.01
N LEU A 318 -12.13 -2.25 10.89
CA LEU A 318 -12.22 -3.72 11.00
C LEU A 318 -11.96 -4.24 12.41
N THR A 319 -11.28 -3.46 13.25
CA THR A 319 -10.94 -3.84 14.63
C THR A 319 -11.72 -3.00 15.63
N GLY A 320 -11.90 -3.50 16.86
CA GLY A 320 -12.56 -2.74 17.95
C GLY A 320 -11.84 -1.46 18.39
N HIS A 321 -10.61 -1.22 17.91
CA HIS A 321 -9.89 0.03 18.11
C HIS A 321 -10.09 0.98 16.92
N ARG A 322 -10.72 2.13 17.18
CA ARG A 322 -10.95 3.15 16.16
C ARG A 322 -9.63 3.83 15.77
N VAL A 323 -9.28 3.77 14.49
CA VAL A 323 -8.15 4.52 13.92
C VAL A 323 -8.64 5.90 13.47
N ASP A 324 -7.93 6.95 13.88
CA ASP A 324 -8.25 8.33 13.52
C ASP A 324 -7.85 8.66 12.08
N ARG A 325 -8.67 9.45 11.37
CA ARG A 325 -8.44 9.82 9.96
C ARG A 325 -7.18 10.66 9.74
N SER A 326 -6.63 11.28 10.78
CA SER A 326 -5.34 11.99 10.72
C SER A 326 -4.18 11.12 10.20
N ILE A 327 -4.29 9.79 10.32
CA ILE A 327 -3.30 8.86 9.75
C ILE A 327 -3.21 8.96 8.22
N CYS A 328 -4.33 9.26 7.54
CA CYS A 328 -4.35 9.45 6.09
C CYS A 328 -3.58 10.72 5.71
N ALA A 329 -3.75 11.81 6.47
CA ALA A 329 -3.01 13.04 6.25
C ALA A 329 -1.49 12.83 6.43
N TRP A 330 -1.10 12.05 7.46
CA TRP A 330 0.30 11.68 7.70
C TRP A 330 0.89 10.83 6.58
N PHE A 331 0.15 9.83 6.09
CA PHE A 331 0.59 8.99 4.97
C PHE A 331 0.91 9.83 3.72
N TRP A 332 0.02 10.75 3.36
CA TRP A 332 0.22 11.61 2.19
C TRP A 332 1.40 12.58 2.37
N GLU A 333 1.64 13.05 3.59
CA GLU A 333 2.85 13.83 3.93
C GLU A 333 4.14 13.04 3.64
N GLN A 334 4.20 11.77 4.05
CA GLN A 334 5.37 10.91 3.80
C GLN A 334 5.55 10.56 2.34
N SER A 335 4.47 10.18 1.65
CA SER A 335 4.50 9.78 0.24
C SER A 335 5.02 10.90 -0.68
N LEU A 336 4.56 12.14 -0.46
CA LEU A 336 4.96 13.31 -1.25
C LEU A 336 6.28 13.96 -0.81
N SER A 337 6.81 13.62 0.37
CA SER A 337 8.15 14.03 0.79
C SER A 337 9.24 13.43 -0.10
N GLN A 338 8.92 12.34 -0.80
CA GLN A 338 9.80 11.68 -1.75
C GLN A 338 9.63 12.29 -3.17
N PRO A 339 10.72 12.75 -3.82
CA PRO A 339 10.64 13.47 -5.09
C PRO A 339 10.26 12.61 -6.31
N ASP A 340 10.23 11.29 -6.18
CA ASP A 340 9.81 10.34 -7.22
C ASP A 340 8.73 9.40 -6.66
N SER A 341 7.57 9.29 -7.33
CA SER A 341 6.48 8.37 -6.92
C SER A 341 6.92 6.91 -6.89
N SER A 342 7.93 6.54 -7.67
CA SER A 342 8.49 5.18 -7.73
C SER A 342 9.35 4.79 -6.52
N LYS A 343 9.60 5.71 -5.57
CA LYS A 343 10.43 5.45 -4.38
C LYS A 343 9.62 5.25 -3.10
N VAL A 344 8.31 5.50 -3.12
CA VAL A 344 7.45 5.30 -1.94
C VAL A 344 7.41 3.82 -1.59
N LEU A 345 7.82 3.49 -0.37
CA LEU A 345 7.86 2.11 0.11
C LEU A 345 6.44 1.59 0.31
N PRO A 346 6.06 0.41 -0.24
CA PRO A 346 4.71 -0.16 -0.09
C PRO A 346 4.22 -0.26 1.36
N VAL A 347 5.16 -0.37 2.30
CA VAL A 347 4.90 -0.44 3.74
C VAL A 347 5.67 0.67 4.45
N ILE A 348 4.95 1.49 5.22
CA ILE A 348 5.49 2.65 5.92
C ILE A 348 5.13 2.53 7.40
N ALA A 349 6.12 2.70 8.28
CA ALA A 349 5.88 2.78 9.72
C ALA A 349 5.67 4.25 10.13
N SER A 350 4.48 4.57 10.60
CA SER A 350 4.20 5.80 11.33
C SER A 350 4.57 5.65 12.81
N PRO A 351 4.61 6.73 13.61
CA PRO A 351 4.87 6.62 15.04
C PRO A 351 3.87 5.75 15.81
N THR A 352 2.70 5.48 15.24
CA THR A 352 1.59 4.79 15.92
C THR A 352 1.08 3.54 15.20
N HIS A 353 1.24 3.45 13.88
CA HIS A 353 0.69 2.38 13.02
C HIS A 353 1.66 2.00 11.90
N TYR A 354 1.59 0.75 11.48
CA TYR A 354 2.10 0.30 10.17
C TYR A 354 1.02 0.55 9.11
N ILE A 355 1.43 1.14 7.99
CA ILE A 355 0.56 1.50 6.86
C ILE A 355 1.01 0.71 5.64
N PHE A 356 0.07 0.00 5.02
CA PHE A 356 0.23 -0.71 3.76
C PHE A 356 -0.52 0.06 2.68
N HIS A 357 0.08 0.19 1.51
CA HIS A 357 -0.58 0.87 0.41
C HIS A 357 -0.25 0.26 -0.95
N ILE A 358 -1.23 0.36 -1.86
CA ILE A 358 -1.07 0.07 -3.28
C ILE A 358 -1.82 1.12 -4.11
N VAL A 359 -1.46 1.22 -5.39
CA VAL A 359 -2.18 2.06 -6.36
C VAL A 359 -2.66 1.18 -7.51
N ARG A 360 -3.93 1.31 -7.87
CA ARG A 360 -4.60 0.60 -8.97
C ARG A 360 -5.55 1.57 -9.68
N GLU A 361 -5.39 1.74 -10.99
CA GLU A 361 -6.25 2.62 -11.82
C GLU A 361 -6.42 4.05 -11.26
N GLY A 362 -5.37 4.60 -10.64
CA GLY A 362 -5.40 5.92 -10.02
C GLY A 362 -5.99 5.98 -8.60
N ILE A 363 -6.59 4.90 -8.11
CA ILE A 363 -7.11 4.77 -6.74
C ILE A 363 -6.02 4.26 -5.81
N THR A 364 -5.88 4.89 -4.64
CA THR A 364 -4.95 4.45 -3.59
C THR A 364 -5.69 3.71 -2.50
N PHE A 365 -5.34 2.44 -2.33
CA PHE A 365 -5.85 1.59 -1.26
C PHE A 365 -4.91 1.65 -0.06
N LEU A 366 -5.46 1.85 1.14
CA LEU A 366 -4.70 1.99 2.38
C LEU A 366 -5.23 1.01 3.43
N ALA A 367 -4.33 0.25 4.06
CA ALA A 367 -4.60 -0.51 5.27
C ALA A 367 -3.67 -0.05 6.40
N CYS A 368 -4.20 0.04 7.62
CA CYS A 368 -3.45 0.49 8.80
C CYS A 368 -3.59 -0.54 9.93
N THR A 369 -2.51 -0.83 10.64
CA THR A 369 -2.52 -1.73 11.82
C THR A 369 -1.54 -1.24 12.90
N GLN A 370 -1.86 -1.48 14.17
CA GLN A 370 -0.93 -1.27 15.29
C GLN A 370 -0.14 -2.54 15.63
N VAL A 371 -0.61 -3.70 15.16
CA VAL A 371 -0.04 -5.01 15.46
C VAL A 371 0.89 -5.42 14.34
N GLU A 372 2.05 -5.96 14.72
CA GLU A 372 2.99 -6.54 13.78
C GLU A 372 2.34 -7.71 13.02
N MET A 373 2.37 -7.64 11.68
CA MET A 373 1.84 -8.68 10.80
C MET A 373 2.78 -8.91 9.61
N PRO A 374 2.75 -10.10 8.98
CA PRO A 374 3.53 -10.36 7.77
C PRO A 374 3.22 -9.31 6.68
N PRO A 375 4.18 -8.48 6.24
CA PRO A 375 3.86 -7.35 5.36
C PRO A 375 3.27 -7.75 4.00
N LEU A 376 3.71 -8.90 3.48
CA LEU A 376 3.19 -9.46 2.23
C LEU A 376 1.71 -9.85 2.33
N MET A 377 1.23 -10.23 3.51
CA MET A 377 -0.19 -10.56 3.71
C MET A 377 -1.07 -9.32 3.53
N GLY A 378 -0.66 -8.18 4.09
CA GLY A 378 -1.38 -6.92 3.95
C GLY A 378 -1.37 -6.40 2.51
N ILE A 379 -0.21 -6.46 1.84
CA ILE A 379 -0.09 -6.03 0.43
C ILE A 379 -0.88 -6.94 -0.52
N GLU A 380 -0.76 -8.27 -0.39
CA GLU A 380 -1.51 -9.20 -1.24
C GLU A 380 -3.02 -9.04 -1.03
N PHE A 381 -3.47 -8.87 0.20
CA PHE A 381 -4.88 -8.63 0.48
C PHE A 381 -5.40 -7.36 -0.21
N LEU A 382 -4.65 -6.24 -0.14
CA LEU A 382 -5.03 -5.02 -0.84
C LEU A 382 -5.09 -5.22 -2.36
N CYS A 383 -4.14 -5.97 -2.93
CA CYS A 383 -4.18 -6.33 -4.36
C CYS A 383 -5.46 -7.10 -4.68
N ARG A 384 -5.81 -8.11 -3.86
CA ARG A 384 -7.04 -8.90 -4.05
C ARG A 384 -8.31 -8.08 -3.95
N VAL A 385 -8.38 -7.13 -3.00
CA VAL A 385 -9.51 -6.20 -2.90
C VAL A 385 -9.65 -5.39 -4.19
N ALA A 386 -8.56 -4.82 -4.69
CA ALA A 386 -8.61 -4.06 -5.93
C ALA A 386 -9.03 -4.93 -7.12
N ASP A 387 -8.44 -6.12 -7.28
CA ASP A 387 -8.75 -7.04 -8.38
C ASP A 387 -10.22 -7.49 -8.34
N VAL A 388 -10.75 -7.85 -7.15
CA VAL A 388 -12.16 -8.23 -6.97
C VAL A 388 -13.09 -7.06 -7.28
N LEU A 389 -12.79 -5.86 -6.79
CA LEU A 389 -13.63 -4.68 -7.05
C LEU A 389 -13.63 -4.31 -8.54
N SER A 390 -12.48 -4.39 -9.21
CA SER A 390 -12.38 -4.18 -10.66
C SER A 390 -13.24 -5.18 -11.43
N ASP A 391 -13.18 -6.47 -11.06
CA ASP A 391 -13.94 -7.55 -11.71
C ASP A 391 -15.46 -7.49 -11.43
N TYR A 392 -15.85 -6.93 -10.28
CA TYR A 392 -17.26 -6.74 -9.91
C TYR A 392 -17.92 -5.53 -10.57
N LEU A 393 -17.16 -4.45 -10.67
CA LEU A 393 -17.68 -3.14 -11.05
C LEU A 393 -17.34 -2.76 -12.50
N GLY A 394 -16.50 -3.55 -13.18
CA GLY A 394 -16.08 -3.29 -14.56
C GLY A 394 -14.96 -2.26 -14.70
N GLY A 395 -14.24 -1.97 -13.61
CA GLY A 395 -13.20 -0.96 -13.51
C GLY A 395 -13.13 -0.33 -12.13
N LEU A 396 -12.09 0.47 -11.88
CA LEU A 396 -11.87 1.18 -10.62
C LEU A 396 -11.73 2.68 -10.87
N ASP A 397 -12.85 3.40 -10.77
CA ASP A 397 -12.87 4.87 -10.72
C ASP A 397 -13.64 5.41 -9.50
N GLU A 398 -13.54 6.72 -9.29
CA GLU A 398 -14.13 7.38 -8.13
C GLU A 398 -15.66 7.29 -8.10
N ASP A 399 -16.30 7.44 -9.24
CA ASP A 399 -17.75 7.48 -9.37
C ASP A 399 -18.33 6.07 -9.24
N VAL A 400 -17.69 5.07 -9.86
CA VAL A 400 -18.08 3.66 -9.79
C VAL A 400 -18.01 3.12 -8.35
N ILE A 401 -16.97 3.45 -7.58
CA ILE A 401 -16.89 3.03 -6.17
C ILE A 401 -17.98 3.72 -5.33
N LYS A 402 -18.22 5.03 -5.55
CA LYS A 402 -19.24 5.78 -4.80
C LYS A 402 -20.65 5.30 -5.13
N ASP A 403 -20.94 5.01 -6.38
CA ASP A 403 -22.26 4.55 -6.83
C ASP A 403 -22.58 3.13 -6.35
N ASN A 404 -21.55 2.33 -6.05
CA ASN A 404 -21.68 0.94 -5.61
C ASN A 404 -21.20 0.72 -4.16
N PHE A 405 -21.15 1.77 -3.32
CA PHE A 405 -20.55 1.70 -1.97
C PHE A 405 -21.14 0.59 -1.09
N VAL A 406 -22.44 0.27 -1.24
CA VAL A 406 -23.09 -0.82 -0.49
C VAL A 406 -22.43 -2.16 -0.81
N ILE A 407 -22.26 -2.47 -2.10
CA ILE A 407 -21.63 -3.70 -2.56
C ILE A 407 -20.16 -3.74 -2.13
N VAL A 408 -19.46 -2.59 -2.17
CA VAL A 408 -18.08 -2.50 -1.68
C VAL A 408 -18.00 -2.84 -0.18
N TYR A 409 -18.92 -2.34 0.66
CA TYR A 409 -18.96 -2.69 2.08
C TYR A 409 -19.26 -4.17 2.33
N GLU A 410 -20.25 -4.72 1.61
CA GLU A 410 -20.63 -6.14 1.67
C GLU A 410 -19.45 -7.03 1.27
N LEU A 411 -18.78 -6.71 0.16
CA LEU A 411 -17.57 -7.43 -0.29
C LEU A 411 -16.47 -7.35 0.78
N LEU A 412 -16.20 -6.16 1.33
CA LEU A 412 -15.20 -6.03 2.37
C LEU A 412 -15.57 -6.77 3.67
N ASP A 413 -16.85 -6.90 4.03
CA ASP A 413 -17.27 -7.71 5.19
C ASP A 413 -17.04 -9.21 4.98
N GLU A 414 -17.23 -9.70 3.75
CA GLU A 414 -16.99 -11.12 3.44
C GLU A 414 -15.50 -11.43 3.16
N MET A 415 -14.76 -10.45 2.64
CA MET A 415 -13.35 -10.62 2.29
C MET A 415 -12.42 -10.57 3.51
N ILE A 416 -12.77 -9.84 4.57
CA ILE A 416 -11.92 -9.68 5.75
C ILE A 416 -12.73 -9.55 7.04
N ASP A 417 -12.32 -10.31 8.06
CA ASP A 417 -12.94 -10.29 9.39
C ASP A 417 -11.86 -10.07 10.45
N ASN A 418 -12.06 -9.05 11.30
CA ASN A 418 -11.15 -8.65 12.37
C ASN A 418 -9.65 -8.58 11.96
N GLY A 419 -9.37 -8.14 10.73
CA GLY A 419 -8.02 -8.01 10.19
C GLY A 419 -7.44 -9.29 9.53
N PHE A 420 -8.22 -10.36 9.43
CA PHE A 420 -7.82 -11.61 8.77
C PHE A 420 -8.62 -11.83 7.47
N PRO A 421 -7.96 -11.94 6.31
CA PRO A 421 -8.62 -12.29 5.05
C PRO A 421 -9.35 -13.63 5.15
N LEU A 422 -10.60 -13.67 4.69
CA LEU A 422 -11.45 -14.86 4.66
C LEU A 422 -11.68 -15.32 3.21
N THR A 423 -12.77 -14.86 2.58
CA THR A 423 -13.17 -15.28 1.23
C THR A 423 -12.75 -14.23 0.22
N THR A 424 -11.70 -14.49 -0.55
CA THR A 424 -11.18 -13.53 -1.55
C THR A 424 -11.35 -13.98 -2.99
N GLU A 425 -12.02 -15.13 -3.21
CA GLU A 425 -12.22 -15.71 -4.53
C GLU A 425 -13.48 -15.12 -5.21
N PRO A 426 -13.35 -14.45 -6.37
CA PRO A 426 -14.45 -13.74 -7.02
C PRO A 426 -15.67 -14.61 -7.28
N ASN A 427 -15.49 -15.88 -7.66
CA ASN A 427 -16.61 -16.78 -7.96
C ASN A 427 -17.45 -17.13 -6.71
N ILE A 428 -16.81 -17.33 -5.56
CA ILE A 428 -17.55 -17.55 -4.31
C ILE A 428 -18.26 -16.26 -3.91
N LEU A 429 -17.54 -15.14 -3.99
CA LEU A 429 -18.12 -13.84 -3.66
C LEU A 429 -19.34 -13.58 -4.55
N ARG A 430 -19.31 -13.89 -5.85
CA ARG A 430 -20.42 -13.60 -6.81
C ARG A 430 -21.69 -14.36 -6.49
N ASP A 431 -21.54 -15.56 -5.94
CA ASP A 431 -22.66 -16.35 -5.48
C ASP A 431 -23.22 -15.83 -4.15
N MET A 432 -22.39 -15.24 -3.27
CA MET A 432 -22.80 -14.70 -1.97
C MET A 432 -23.40 -13.29 -2.10
N ILE A 433 -22.76 -12.46 -2.90
CA ILE A 433 -23.03 -11.05 -3.16
C ILE A 433 -23.14 -10.90 -4.68
N ALA A 434 -24.38 -10.77 -5.16
CA ALA A 434 -24.64 -10.68 -6.58
C ALA A 434 -24.06 -9.38 -7.17
N PRO A 435 -23.40 -9.42 -8.34
CA PRO A 435 -22.97 -8.21 -9.03
C PRO A 435 -24.16 -7.27 -9.35
N PRO A 436 -23.93 -5.95 -9.41
CA PRO A 436 -24.97 -5.01 -9.75
C PRO A 436 -25.49 -5.28 -11.17
N ASN A 437 -26.79 -5.53 -11.33
CA ASN A 437 -27.42 -5.78 -12.63
C ASN A 437 -28.60 -4.83 -12.85
N ILE A 438 -28.86 -4.40 -14.09
CA ILE A 438 -29.88 -3.37 -14.40
C ILE A 438 -31.28 -3.80 -13.89
N VAL A 439 -31.56 -5.10 -13.92
CA VAL A 439 -32.82 -5.69 -13.45
C VAL A 439 -32.93 -5.67 -11.92
N SER A 440 -31.85 -5.82 -11.16
CA SER A 440 -31.90 -5.77 -9.68
C SER A 440 -32.11 -4.35 -9.15
N LYS A 441 -31.56 -3.32 -9.83
CA LYS A 441 -31.89 -1.90 -9.58
C LYS A 441 -33.36 -1.57 -9.88
N MET A 442 -33.97 -2.22 -10.88
CA MET A 442 -35.38 -2.02 -11.21
C MET A 442 -36.33 -2.80 -10.28
N LEU A 443 -35.91 -3.99 -9.81
CA LEU A 443 -36.69 -4.82 -8.89
C LEU A 443 -36.74 -4.21 -7.48
N SER A 444 -35.63 -3.65 -6.97
CA SER A 444 -35.58 -3.03 -5.64
C SER A 444 -36.49 -1.80 -5.50
N VAL A 445 -36.69 -1.05 -6.60
CA VAL A 445 -37.64 0.07 -6.68
C VAL A 445 -39.11 -0.41 -6.65
N VAL A 446 -39.39 -1.64 -7.10
CA VAL A 446 -40.75 -2.18 -7.24
C VAL A 446 -41.16 -3.08 -6.07
N THR A 447 -40.23 -3.80 -5.44
CA THR A 447 -40.53 -4.81 -4.41
C THR A 447 -40.12 -4.42 -2.98
N GLY A 448 -39.32 -3.37 -2.80
CA GLY A 448 -38.90 -2.90 -1.46
C GLY A 448 -37.91 -3.81 -0.72
N ASN A 449 -37.43 -4.90 -1.33
CA ASN A 449 -36.37 -5.73 -0.76
C ASN A 449 -35.00 -5.21 -1.23
N THR A 450 -34.13 -4.85 -0.28
CA THR A 450 -32.86 -4.14 -0.53
C THR A 450 -31.59 -4.99 -0.36
N SER A 451 -31.70 -6.31 -0.12
CA SER A 451 -30.51 -7.15 0.10
C SER A 451 -30.00 -7.75 -1.22
N ASN A 452 -28.78 -7.41 -1.62
CA ASN A 452 -28.03 -8.10 -2.67
C ASN A 452 -27.42 -9.44 -2.19
N VAL A 453 -27.55 -9.70 -0.88
CA VAL A 453 -27.11 -10.92 -0.21
C VAL A 453 -28.11 -12.04 -0.48
N SER A 454 -27.61 -13.18 -0.97
CA SER A 454 -28.43 -14.38 -1.20
C SER A 454 -28.90 -15.00 0.13
N ASP A 455 -30.20 -15.33 0.24
CA ASP A 455 -30.78 -16.07 1.38
C ASP A 455 -30.32 -17.56 1.43
N THR A 456 -29.61 -18.01 0.41
CA THR A 456 -29.09 -19.38 0.30
C THR A 456 -27.56 -19.37 0.21
N LEU A 457 -26.89 -20.07 1.12
CA LEU A 457 -25.45 -20.33 1.06
C LEU A 457 -25.10 -20.97 -0.30
N PRO A 458 -24.16 -20.40 -1.07
CA PRO A 458 -23.74 -20.99 -2.34
C PRO A 458 -23.24 -22.41 -2.17
N GLY A 459 -23.57 -23.30 -3.11
CA GLY A 459 -22.95 -24.63 -3.18
C GLY A 459 -21.41 -24.56 -3.30
N ALA A 460 -20.87 -23.42 -3.73
CA ALA A 460 -19.45 -23.12 -3.80
C ALA A 460 -18.77 -22.92 -2.43
N THR A 461 -19.49 -22.47 -1.38
CA THR A 461 -18.94 -22.47 0.01
C THR A 461 -18.75 -23.89 0.53
N SER A 462 -19.37 -24.87 -0.14
CA SER A 462 -19.22 -26.30 0.06
C SER A 462 -18.29 -26.96 -0.97
N SER A 463 -17.70 -26.24 -1.94
CA SER A 463 -16.91 -26.80 -3.05
C SER A 463 -15.40 -26.70 -2.81
N CYS A 464 -14.66 -27.77 -3.12
CA CYS A 464 -13.19 -27.84 -3.05
C CYS A 464 -12.45 -27.01 -4.12
N VAL A 465 -13.20 -26.55 -5.12
CA VAL A 465 -12.68 -25.89 -6.31
C VAL A 465 -13.35 -24.52 -6.35
N PRO A 466 -12.88 -23.56 -5.52
CA PRO A 466 -13.55 -22.28 -5.34
C PRO A 466 -13.56 -21.44 -6.63
N TRP A 467 -12.60 -21.68 -7.53
CA TRP A 467 -12.46 -20.99 -8.81
C TRP A 467 -13.30 -21.59 -9.95
N ARG A 468 -14.19 -22.57 -9.71
CA ARG A 468 -15.00 -23.20 -10.77
C ARG A 468 -16.40 -23.60 -10.28
N THR A 469 -17.44 -23.19 -11.01
CA THR A 469 -18.83 -23.54 -10.68
C THR A 469 -19.25 -24.85 -11.33
N THR A 470 -20.26 -25.53 -10.77
CA THR A 470 -20.76 -26.82 -11.27
C THR A 470 -21.74 -26.70 -12.44
N GLN A 471 -22.06 -25.49 -12.91
CA GLN A 471 -23.07 -25.30 -13.94
C GLN A 471 -22.55 -25.55 -15.36
N LEU A 472 -23.28 -26.38 -16.09
CA LEU A 472 -23.06 -26.75 -17.49
C LEU A 472 -23.49 -25.60 -18.41
N LYS A 473 -22.55 -24.77 -18.90
CA LYS A 473 -22.88 -23.73 -19.89
C LYS A 473 -21.93 -23.54 -21.07
N ASN A 474 -21.02 -24.47 -21.36
CA ASN A 474 -20.18 -24.37 -22.55
C ASN A 474 -20.52 -25.49 -23.56
N ALA A 475 -20.88 -25.09 -24.78
CA ALA A 475 -21.06 -26.00 -25.92
C ALA A 475 -19.72 -26.54 -26.46
N ASN A 476 -18.63 -25.82 -26.19
CA ASN A 476 -17.28 -26.22 -26.53
C ASN A 476 -16.72 -27.16 -25.47
N ASN A 477 -15.85 -28.09 -25.89
CA ASN A 477 -15.12 -29.00 -25.03
C ASN A 477 -13.66 -29.01 -25.49
N ASP A 478 -12.95 -27.93 -25.21
CA ASP A 478 -11.56 -27.74 -25.64
C ASP A 478 -10.68 -27.11 -24.57
N VAL A 479 -9.38 -27.40 -24.65
CA VAL A 479 -8.34 -26.82 -23.81
C VAL A 479 -7.10 -26.50 -24.63
N TYR A 480 -6.61 -25.27 -24.51
CA TYR A 480 -5.37 -24.82 -25.14
C TYR A 480 -4.36 -24.44 -24.08
N VAL A 481 -3.11 -24.85 -24.27
CA VAL A 481 -1.98 -24.46 -23.41
C VAL A 481 -1.00 -23.64 -24.23
N ASN A 482 -0.83 -22.38 -23.84
CA ASN A 482 0.08 -21.43 -24.45
C ASN A 482 1.34 -21.29 -23.59
N LEU A 483 2.50 -21.43 -24.22
CA LEU A 483 3.80 -21.17 -23.62
C LEU A 483 4.32 -19.83 -24.13
N ILE A 484 4.24 -18.79 -23.29
CA ILE A 484 4.63 -17.43 -23.63
C ILE A 484 5.95 -17.13 -22.93
N GLU A 485 6.98 -16.77 -23.68
CA GLU A 485 8.33 -16.50 -23.16
C GLU A 485 8.80 -15.10 -23.54
N GLU A 486 9.44 -14.44 -22.58
CA GLU A 486 10.18 -13.20 -22.77
C GLU A 486 11.66 -13.45 -22.50
N MET A 487 12.50 -13.07 -23.45
CA MET A 487 13.94 -13.25 -23.38
C MET A 487 14.64 -11.95 -23.01
N ASP A 488 15.22 -11.87 -21.82
CA ASP A 488 16.06 -10.75 -21.38
C ASP A 488 17.53 -11.10 -21.62
N ALA A 489 18.25 -10.26 -22.37
CA ALA A 489 19.64 -10.48 -22.70
C ALA A 489 20.45 -9.18 -22.71
N ILE A 490 21.62 -9.20 -22.08
CA ILE A 490 22.57 -8.10 -22.05
C ILE A 490 23.80 -8.52 -22.84
N ILE A 491 24.14 -7.75 -23.88
CA ILE A 491 25.32 -7.96 -24.72
C ILE A 491 26.20 -6.72 -24.60
N ASN A 492 27.50 -6.90 -24.34
CA ASN A 492 28.44 -5.79 -24.25
C ASN A 492 28.87 -5.26 -25.63
N SER A 493 29.66 -4.19 -25.66
CA SER A 493 30.15 -3.56 -26.91
C SER A 493 31.01 -4.47 -27.78
N GLU A 494 31.61 -5.51 -27.20
CA GLU A 494 32.45 -6.49 -27.90
C GLU A 494 31.62 -7.64 -28.49
N GLY A 495 30.30 -7.68 -28.25
CA GLY A 495 29.40 -8.73 -28.72
C GLY A 495 29.37 -9.98 -27.83
N VAL A 496 29.91 -9.88 -26.61
CA VAL A 496 29.90 -10.94 -25.60
C VAL A 496 28.59 -10.86 -24.81
N LEU A 497 27.94 -12.02 -24.64
CA LEU A 497 26.73 -12.17 -23.84
C LEU A 497 27.09 -12.10 -22.34
N VAL A 498 26.59 -11.09 -21.66
CA VAL A 498 26.84 -10.84 -20.23
C VAL A 498 25.79 -11.54 -19.36
N ASN A 499 24.52 -11.41 -19.74
CA ASN A 499 23.40 -12.06 -19.08
C ASN A 499 22.38 -12.51 -20.12
N CYS A 500 21.71 -13.64 -19.86
CA CYS A 500 20.63 -14.12 -20.71
C CYS A 500 19.71 -15.03 -19.91
N GLU A 501 18.45 -14.61 -19.81
CA GLU A 501 17.43 -15.28 -19.04
C GLU A 501 16.11 -15.26 -19.81
N ILE A 502 15.28 -16.28 -19.56
CA ILE A 502 13.92 -16.32 -20.09
C ILE A 502 12.95 -16.31 -18.92
N PHE A 503 11.94 -15.44 -19.03
CA PHE A 503 10.78 -15.41 -18.17
C PHE A 503 9.62 -16.02 -18.95
N GLY A 504 9.04 -17.09 -18.43
CA GLY A 504 8.01 -17.83 -19.12
C GLY A 504 6.71 -17.89 -18.33
N VAL A 505 5.60 -17.90 -19.06
CA VAL A 505 4.25 -18.06 -18.56
C VAL A 505 3.61 -19.25 -19.29
N VAL A 506 3.00 -20.15 -18.52
CA VAL A 506 2.10 -21.18 -19.05
C VAL A 506 0.69 -20.68 -18.82
N GLU A 507 0.03 -20.32 -19.90
CA GLU A 507 -1.35 -19.86 -19.92
C GLU A 507 -2.24 -20.97 -20.45
N VAL A 508 -3.41 -21.16 -19.84
CA VAL A 508 -4.37 -22.19 -20.21
C VAL A 508 -5.70 -21.52 -20.53
N ASN A 509 -6.26 -21.86 -21.69
CA ASN A 509 -7.62 -21.50 -22.04
C ASN A 509 -8.50 -22.76 -22.00
N SER A 510 -9.41 -22.85 -21.03
CA SER A 510 -10.20 -24.05 -20.75
C SER A 510 -11.69 -23.80 -20.91
N HIS A 511 -12.33 -24.45 -21.88
CA HIS A 511 -13.79 -24.49 -22.02
C HIS A 511 -14.29 -25.92 -21.81
N LEU A 512 -13.93 -26.51 -20.68
CA LEU A 512 -14.32 -27.88 -20.35
C LEU A 512 -15.64 -27.88 -19.56
N PRO A 513 -16.48 -28.92 -19.66
CA PRO A 513 -17.67 -29.06 -18.82
C PRO A 513 -17.35 -29.70 -17.46
N GLY A 514 -18.13 -29.37 -16.42
CA GLY A 514 -18.08 -30.04 -15.11
C GLY A 514 -16.83 -29.70 -14.29
N ILE A 515 -16.26 -30.70 -13.59
CA ILE A 515 -15.05 -30.58 -12.75
C ILE A 515 -13.94 -31.48 -13.35
N PRO A 516 -13.26 -31.06 -14.43
CA PRO A 516 -12.24 -31.85 -15.10
C PRO A 516 -10.94 -31.87 -14.28
N ASP A 517 -10.28 -33.03 -14.20
CA ASP A 517 -8.97 -33.17 -13.55
C ASP A 517 -7.88 -33.29 -14.62
N LEU A 518 -7.01 -32.29 -14.70
CA LEU A 518 -5.97 -32.16 -15.70
C LEU A 518 -4.61 -32.52 -15.12
N THR A 519 -3.79 -33.16 -15.95
CA THR A 519 -2.41 -33.52 -15.62
C THR A 519 -1.49 -33.11 -16.76
N LEU A 520 -0.66 -32.08 -16.55
CA LEU A 520 0.33 -31.58 -17.49
C LEU A 520 1.74 -32.00 -17.07
N SER A 521 2.51 -32.53 -18.01
CA SER A 521 3.91 -32.93 -17.79
C SER A 521 4.83 -32.27 -18.83
N PHE A 522 6.04 -31.92 -18.41
CA PHE A 522 7.08 -31.42 -19.30
C PHE A 522 8.10 -32.51 -19.59
N ALA A 523 8.71 -32.48 -20.78
CA ALA A 523 9.73 -33.46 -21.16
C ALA A 523 11.06 -33.20 -20.43
N ASN A 524 11.30 -31.96 -20.03
CA ASN A 524 12.55 -31.48 -19.44
C ASN A 524 12.30 -30.46 -18.31
N PRO A 525 11.56 -30.82 -17.24
CA PRO A 525 11.20 -29.88 -16.17
C PRO A 525 12.41 -29.35 -15.37
N SER A 526 13.56 -30.00 -15.47
CA SER A 526 14.79 -29.60 -14.75
C SER A 526 15.38 -28.26 -15.19
N ILE A 527 14.98 -27.72 -16.35
CA ILE A 527 15.43 -26.40 -16.79
C ILE A 527 14.72 -25.26 -16.06
N LEU A 528 13.59 -25.56 -15.40
CA LEU A 528 12.75 -24.55 -14.75
C LEU A 528 13.38 -24.11 -13.43
N ASN A 529 13.50 -22.80 -13.26
CA ASN A 529 13.89 -22.13 -12.03
C ASN A 529 12.75 -21.22 -11.55
N ASP A 530 12.73 -20.90 -10.26
CA ASP A 530 11.83 -19.90 -9.67
C ASP A 530 10.35 -20.04 -10.11
N VAL A 531 9.79 -21.25 -9.98
CA VAL A 531 8.44 -21.54 -10.46
C VAL A 531 7.36 -21.03 -9.50
N GLN A 532 6.31 -20.43 -10.06
CA GLN A 532 5.13 -19.95 -9.34
C GLN A 532 3.88 -20.58 -9.96
N PHE A 533 2.92 -20.98 -9.13
CA PHE A 533 1.72 -21.68 -9.57
C PHE A 533 0.45 -20.91 -9.28
N HIS A 534 -0.55 -21.13 -10.12
CA HIS A 534 -1.93 -20.82 -9.79
C HIS A 534 -2.41 -21.68 -8.60
N PRO A 535 -3.29 -21.17 -7.72
CA PRO A 535 -3.87 -21.94 -6.61
C PRO A 535 -4.53 -23.27 -7.02
N CYS A 536 -4.92 -23.40 -8.28
CA CYS A 536 -5.48 -24.65 -8.81
C CYS A 536 -4.51 -25.82 -8.89
N VAL A 537 -3.21 -25.55 -8.84
CA VAL A 537 -2.16 -26.57 -8.94
C VAL A 537 -1.92 -27.23 -7.59
N ARG A 538 -2.06 -28.55 -7.57
CA ARG A 538 -1.72 -29.37 -6.42
C ARG A 538 -0.20 -29.43 -6.29
N PHE A 539 0.33 -28.87 -5.20
CA PHE A 539 1.80 -28.76 -5.00
C PHE A 539 2.50 -30.12 -4.81
N ARG A 540 1.87 -31.08 -4.11
CA ARG A 540 2.51 -32.38 -3.79
C ARG A 540 2.93 -33.17 -5.05
N PRO A 541 2.07 -33.37 -6.08
CA PRO A 541 2.48 -34.02 -7.34
C PRO A 541 3.64 -33.32 -8.06
N TRP A 542 3.69 -31.98 -7.98
CA TRP A 542 4.81 -31.22 -8.55
C TRP A 542 6.12 -31.46 -7.77
N GLU A 543 6.04 -31.48 -6.45
CA GLU A 543 7.20 -31.72 -5.58
C GLU A 543 7.80 -33.11 -5.82
N SER A 544 6.98 -34.16 -5.83
CA SER A 544 7.40 -35.55 -5.96
C SER A 544 7.77 -35.97 -7.39
N GLU A 545 6.96 -35.60 -8.39
CA GLU A 545 7.01 -36.15 -9.75
C GLU A 545 7.21 -35.09 -10.83
N LYS A 546 7.28 -33.81 -10.47
CA LYS A 546 7.33 -32.66 -11.41
C LYS A 546 6.13 -32.65 -12.37
N LEU A 547 4.99 -33.07 -11.85
CA LEU A 547 3.74 -33.23 -12.58
C LEU A 547 2.72 -32.18 -12.11
N LEU A 548 2.17 -31.41 -13.04
CA LEU A 548 1.17 -30.39 -12.75
C LEU A 548 -0.21 -31.04 -12.74
N SER A 549 -0.76 -31.27 -11.56
CA SER A 549 -2.14 -31.76 -11.39
C SER A 549 -3.03 -30.63 -10.93
N PHE A 550 -4.13 -30.35 -11.65
CA PHE A 550 -5.00 -29.20 -11.37
C PHE A 550 -6.41 -29.38 -11.92
N VAL A 551 -7.35 -28.64 -11.34
CA VAL A 551 -8.68 -28.42 -11.92
C VAL A 551 -8.67 -26.99 -12.49
N PRO A 552 -8.70 -26.78 -13.81
CA PRO A 552 -8.58 -25.44 -14.39
C PRO A 552 -9.77 -24.56 -14.01
N PRO A 553 -9.59 -23.25 -13.74
CA PRO A 553 -10.63 -22.25 -13.96
C PRO A 553 -11.21 -22.31 -15.38
N ASP A 554 -12.40 -21.76 -15.57
CA ASP A 554 -12.97 -21.61 -16.91
C ASP A 554 -12.41 -20.37 -17.61
N GLY A 555 -12.22 -20.47 -18.93
CA GLY A 555 -11.63 -19.42 -19.75
C GLY A 555 -10.11 -19.37 -19.68
N LEU A 556 -9.56 -18.19 -19.97
CA LEU A 556 -8.12 -17.92 -20.02
C LEU A 556 -7.58 -17.63 -18.62
N PHE A 557 -6.55 -18.38 -18.19
CA PHE A 557 -5.88 -18.11 -16.92
C PHE A 557 -4.39 -18.49 -16.97
N LYS A 558 -3.60 -17.83 -16.12
CA LYS A 558 -2.19 -18.15 -15.92
C LYS A 558 -2.06 -19.35 -14.99
N LEU A 559 -1.64 -20.51 -15.51
CA LEU A 559 -1.42 -21.74 -14.74
C LEU A 559 -0.13 -21.68 -13.92
N MET A 560 0.96 -21.23 -14.53
CA MET A 560 2.24 -21.05 -13.84
C MET A 560 3.12 -20.02 -14.53
N SER A 561 4.08 -19.46 -13.80
CA SER A 561 5.24 -18.77 -14.37
C SER A 561 6.54 -19.43 -13.92
N TYR A 562 7.56 -19.28 -14.73
CA TYR A 562 8.88 -19.85 -14.50
C TYR A 562 9.96 -18.91 -15.02
N ARG A 563 11.19 -19.15 -14.57
CA ARG A 563 12.39 -18.50 -15.07
C ARG A 563 13.37 -19.57 -15.53
N VAL A 564 14.12 -19.30 -16.60
CA VAL A 564 15.25 -20.13 -17.03
C VAL A 564 16.48 -19.25 -17.06
N LYS A 565 17.47 -19.60 -16.23
CA LYS A 565 18.71 -18.83 -16.06
C LYS A 565 19.85 -19.40 -16.91
N ASN A 566 20.88 -18.58 -17.14
CA ASN A 566 22.15 -19.00 -17.75
C ASN A 566 22.04 -19.56 -19.17
N LEU A 567 21.16 -18.98 -19.99
CA LEU A 567 21.11 -19.31 -21.41
C LEU A 567 22.42 -18.85 -22.08
N ARG A 568 23.04 -19.73 -22.88
CA ARG A 568 24.36 -19.43 -23.46
C ARG A 568 24.28 -18.68 -24.78
N ASN A 569 23.10 -18.62 -25.39
CA ASN A 569 22.95 -18.20 -26.78
C ASN A 569 21.71 -17.32 -26.97
N THR A 570 21.79 -16.43 -27.96
CA THR A 570 20.70 -15.57 -28.43
C THR A 570 20.35 -15.95 -29.88
N PRO A 571 19.08 -15.83 -30.30
CA PRO A 571 18.69 -16.14 -31.69
C PRO A 571 19.24 -15.10 -32.69
N ILE A 572 19.45 -13.87 -32.22
CA ILE A 572 19.83 -12.70 -33.01
C ILE A 572 21.15 -12.13 -32.46
N TYR A 573 22.00 -11.60 -33.34
CA TYR A 573 23.11 -10.74 -32.97
C TYR A 573 22.87 -9.31 -33.45
N VAL A 574 23.38 -8.35 -32.68
CA VAL A 574 23.35 -6.92 -33.01
C VAL A 574 24.78 -6.41 -32.89
N LYS A 575 25.30 -5.83 -33.96
CA LYS A 575 26.67 -5.36 -34.03
C LYS A 575 26.72 -3.86 -34.34
N PRO A 576 26.71 -3.00 -33.31
CA PRO A 576 26.93 -1.57 -33.49
C PRO A 576 28.42 -1.27 -33.66
N GLN A 577 28.74 -0.44 -34.64
CA GLN A 577 30.08 0.09 -34.91
C GLN A 577 29.98 1.61 -35.02
N MET A 578 30.86 2.30 -34.28
CA MET A 578 30.92 3.76 -34.28
C MET A 578 32.36 4.21 -34.45
N SER A 579 32.58 5.18 -35.33
CA SER A 579 33.86 5.85 -35.50
C SER A 579 33.65 7.36 -35.50
N SER A 580 34.28 8.07 -34.57
CA SER A 580 34.24 9.53 -34.51
C SER A 580 35.45 10.13 -35.21
N ASP A 581 35.21 11.19 -35.99
CA ASP A 581 36.23 11.96 -36.70
C ASP A 581 35.79 13.44 -36.74
N SER A 582 36.61 14.31 -36.14
CA SER A 582 36.56 15.76 -36.31
C SER A 582 35.16 16.39 -36.15
N GLY A 583 34.42 16.02 -35.09
CA GLY A 583 33.08 16.54 -34.82
C GLY A 583 31.92 15.82 -35.54
N THR A 584 32.21 14.75 -36.28
CA THR A 584 31.21 13.85 -36.85
C THR A 584 31.41 12.42 -36.36
N CYS A 585 30.34 11.65 -36.23
CA CYS A 585 30.39 10.25 -35.83
C CYS A 585 29.64 9.38 -36.84
N ARG A 586 30.35 8.43 -37.47
CA ARG A 586 29.72 7.44 -38.35
C ARG A 586 29.17 6.29 -37.51
N LEU A 587 27.88 6.01 -37.66
CA LEU A 587 27.18 4.90 -37.02
C LEU A 587 26.87 3.82 -38.06
N SER A 588 27.16 2.56 -37.74
CA SER A 588 26.73 1.40 -38.51
C SER A 588 26.22 0.31 -37.56
N VAL A 589 24.99 -0.13 -37.72
CA VAL A 589 24.36 -1.18 -36.91
C VAL A 589 23.92 -2.30 -37.84
N MET A 590 24.44 -3.50 -37.61
CA MET A 590 24.07 -4.71 -38.36
C MET A 590 23.30 -5.68 -37.46
N VAL A 591 22.22 -6.25 -37.97
CA VAL A 591 21.43 -7.26 -37.28
C VAL A 591 21.38 -8.53 -38.13
N GLY A 592 21.53 -9.69 -37.50
CA GLY A 592 21.43 -10.96 -38.20
C GLY A 592 21.13 -12.13 -37.28
N ILE A 593 20.91 -13.30 -37.87
CA ILE A 593 20.60 -14.53 -37.14
C ILE A 593 21.91 -15.14 -36.63
N ARG A 594 21.98 -15.41 -35.31
CA ARG A 594 23.12 -16.09 -34.67
C ARG A 594 22.87 -17.59 -34.52
N GLN A 595 21.64 -17.94 -34.13
CA GLN A 595 21.17 -19.33 -34.05
C GLN A 595 19.78 -19.38 -34.64
N ASP A 596 19.61 -20.17 -35.70
CA ASP A 596 18.32 -20.31 -36.35
C ASP A 596 17.36 -21.08 -35.42
N PRO A 597 16.27 -20.44 -34.95
CA PRO A 597 15.27 -21.11 -34.12
C PRO A 597 14.38 -22.08 -34.92
N GLY A 598 14.58 -22.20 -36.24
CA GLY A 598 13.79 -23.05 -37.14
C GLY A 598 12.42 -22.47 -37.50
N LYS A 599 12.12 -21.25 -37.02
CA LYS A 599 10.92 -20.47 -37.32
C LYS A 599 11.32 -19.04 -37.70
N ALA A 600 10.42 -18.34 -38.40
CA ALA A 600 10.67 -16.96 -38.78
C ALA A 600 10.75 -16.06 -37.54
N ILE A 601 11.78 -15.23 -37.50
CA ILE A 601 11.89 -14.11 -36.57
C ILE A 601 11.20 -12.91 -37.23
N ASP A 602 10.16 -12.41 -36.59
CA ASP A 602 9.31 -11.34 -37.09
C ASP A 602 9.26 -10.16 -36.10
N SER A 603 8.60 -9.07 -36.52
CA SER A 603 8.45 -7.84 -35.73
C SER A 603 9.77 -7.31 -35.18
N LEU A 604 10.86 -7.45 -35.95
CA LEU A 604 12.18 -7.03 -35.51
C LEU A 604 12.29 -5.50 -35.53
N LEU A 605 12.55 -4.93 -34.36
CA LEU A 605 12.68 -3.50 -34.13
C LEU A 605 13.98 -3.23 -33.37
N VAL A 606 14.79 -2.29 -33.85
CA VAL A 606 15.95 -1.77 -33.11
C VAL A 606 15.68 -0.33 -32.70
N GLN A 607 15.72 -0.05 -31.40
CA GLN A 607 15.50 1.27 -30.83
C GLN A 607 16.72 1.74 -30.04
N PHE A 608 17.05 3.02 -30.12
CA PHE A 608 18.09 3.64 -29.30
C PHE A 608 17.90 5.15 -29.19
N GLN A 609 18.38 5.73 -28.10
CA GLN A 609 18.34 7.17 -27.88
C GLN A 609 19.62 7.82 -28.41
N LEU A 610 19.51 8.88 -29.23
CA LEU A 610 20.69 9.67 -29.57
C LEU A 610 21.16 10.50 -28.36
N PRO A 611 22.47 10.57 -28.09
CA PRO A 611 23.02 11.44 -27.06
C PRO A 611 22.67 12.91 -27.29
N ARG A 612 22.50 13.69 -26.21
CA ARG A 612 22.11 15.10 -26.30
C ARG A 612 23.06 15.94 -27.15
N CYS A 613 24.36 15.62 -27.12
CA CYS A 613 25.42 16.26 -27.90
C CYS A 613 25.35 16.00 -29.41
N VAL A 614 24.40 15.21 -29.91
CA VAL A 614 24.14 15.05 -31.35
C VAL A 614 23.21 16.16 -31.80
N SER A 615 23.70 17.06 -32.65
CA SER A 615 22.93 18.19 -33.20
C SER A 615 21.99 17.76 -34.32
N SER A 616 22.45 16.87 -35.21
CA SER A 616 21.65 16.27 -36.27
C SER A 616 22.12 14.85 -36.58
N ALA A 617 21.21 14.03 -37.11
CA ALA A 617 21.47 12.65 -37.48
C ALA A 617 20.89 12.35 -38.85
N ASN A 618 21.70 11.76 -39.74
CA ASN A 618 21.26 11.26 -41.03
C ASN A 618 21.55 9.76 -41.10
N LEU A 619 20.52 8.94 -40.90
CA LEU A 619 20.59 7.49 -40.84
C LEU A 619 19.76 6.89 -41.97
N THR A 620 20.31 5.87 -42.63
CA THR A 620 19.66 5.14 -43.72
C THR A 620 19.83 3.64 -43.49
N ALA A 621 18.91 2.82 -43.97
CA ALA A 621 19.01 1.36 -43.86
C ALA A 621 18.92 0.70 -45.23
N ASN A 622 19.59 -0.44 -45.38
CA ASN A 622 19.49 -1.28 -46.59
C ASN A 622 18.19 -2.10 -46.64
N HIS A 623 17.50 -2.22 -45.50
CA HIS A 623 16.26 -2.97 -45.30
C HIS A 623 15.51 -2.38 -44.11
N GLY A 624 14.18 -2.32 -44.22
CA GLY A 624 13.34 -1.70 -43.20
C GLY A 624 13.35 -0.17 -43.25
N THR A 625 12.60 0.44 -42.34
CA THR A 625 12.42 1.90 -42.26
C THR A 625 13.10 2.46 -41.01
N VAL A 626 13.75 3.61 -41.14
CA VAL A 626 14.40 4.30 -40.02
C VAL A 626 13.66 5.61 -39.75
N ASN A 627 13.16 5.77 -38.53
CA ASN A 627 12.48 6.97 -38.08
C ASN A 627 13.25 7.60 -36.92
N ILE A 628 13.37 8.92 -36.94
CA ILE A 628 13.99 9.70 -35.87
C ILE A 628 12.93 10.68 -35.35
N LEU A 629 12.51 10.49 -34.11
CA LEU A 629 11.50 11.30 -33.44
C LEU A 629 12.09 12.62 -32.91
N ALA A 630 11.21 13.59 -32.61
CA ALA A 630 11.62 14.92 -32.12
C ALA A 630 12.35 14.90 -30.77
N ASP A 631 12.12 13.86 -29.96
CA ASP A 631 12.80 13.61 -28.69
C ASP A 631 14.20 13.00 -28.86
N LYS A 632 14.66 12.80 -30.11
CA LYS A 632 15.90 12.11 -30.51
C LYS A 632 15.88 10.59 -30.31
N THR A 633 14.71 9.97 -30.21
CA THR A 633 14.54 8.51 -30.27
C THR A 633 14.66 8.04 -31.72
N CYS A 634 15.58 7.11 -31.98
CA CYS A 634 15.72 6.44 -33.27
C CYS A 634 15.06 5.05 -33.22
N SER A 635 14.18 4.76 -34.17
CA SER A 635 13.58 3.45 -34.36
C SER A 635 13.88 2.92 -35.77
N TRP A 636 14.35 1.69 -35.84
CA TRP A 636 14.62 0.97 -37.08
C TRP A 636 13.75 -0.28 -37.15
N SER A 637 12.69 -0.21 -37.95
CA SER A 637 11.72 -1.28 -38.15
C SER A 637 12.16 -2.18 -39.29
N ILE A 638 12.68 -3.35 -38.97
CA ILE A 638 13.20 -4.33 -39.95
C ILE A 638 12.07 -5.29 -40.39
N GLY A 639 11.14 -5.63 -39.50
CA GLY A 639 10.12 -6.64 -39.75
C GLY A 639 10.73 -8.05 -39.74
N ARG A 640 10.66 -8.76 -40.87
CA ARG A 640 11.25 -10.08 -41.02
C ARG A 640 12.70 -10.00 -41.51
N ILE A 641 13.60 -10.78 -40.92
CA ILE A 641 15.00 -10.84 -41.39
C ILE A 641 15.04 -11.45 -42.80
N PRO A 642 15.55 -10.71 -43.81
CA PRO A 642 15.70 -11.19 -45.18
C PRO A 642 16.76 -12.30 -45.27
N LYS A 643 16.57 -13.25 -46.20
CA LYS A 643 17.43 -14.45 -46.33
C LYS A 643 18.70 -14.21 -47.15
N ASP A 644 18.72 -13.18 -47.96
CA ASP A 644 19.76 -12.86 -48.93
C ASP A 644 20.87 -11.98 -48.33
N LYS A 645 20.52 -10.90 -47.62
CA LYS A 645 21.50 -9.96 -47.06
C LYS A 645 21.11 -9.48 -45.67
N ALA A 646 22.05 -9.46 -44.73
CA ALA A 646 21.81 -8.98 -43.38
C ALA A 646 21.34 -7.50 -43.36
N PRO A 647 20.24 -7.19 -42.62
CA PRO A 647 19.83 -5.82 -42.36
C PRO A 647 20.97 -5.00 -41.74
N GLN A 648 21.17 -3.81 -42.27
CA GLN A 648 22.16 -2.86 -41.81
C GLN A 648 21.63 -1.44 -41.92
N MET A 649 21.72 -0.70 -40.82
CA MET A 649 21.52 0.75 -40.76
C MET A 649 22.87 1.44 -40.68
N SER A 650 23.08 2.49 -41.47
CA SER A 650 24.30 3.28 -41.46
C SER A 650 24.03 4.76 -41.69
N GLY A 651 24.87 5.61 -41.13
CA GLY A 651 24.73 7.05 -41.32
C GLY A 651 25.73 7.89 -40.53
N THR A 652 25.54 9.21 -40.57
CA THR A 652 26.42 10.19 -39.93
C THR A 652 25.66 10.98 -38.88
N LEU A 653 26.25 11.11 -37.70
CA LEU A 653 25.79 11.94 -36.59
C LEU A 653 26.70 13.17 -36.52
N VAL A 654 26.12 14.36 -36.46
CA VAL A 654 26.86 15.63 -36.30
C VAL A 654 26.85 15.97 -34.81
N LEU A 655 28.03 16.26 -34.24
CA LEU A 655 28.18 16.63 -32.83
C LEU A 655 28.00 18.14 -32.64
N GLU A 656 27.74 18.57 -31.41
CA GLU A 656 27.74 19.99 -31.03
C GLU A 656 29.15 20.61 -31.17
N GLU A 657 29.18 21.91 -31.41
CA GLU A 657 30.40 22.68 -31.63
C GLU A 657 31.36 22.56 -30.42
N GLY A 658 32.61 22.16 -30.67
CA GLY A 658 33.63 21.95 -29.63
C GLY A 658 33.82 20.50 -29.14
N LEU A 659 33.03 19.53 -29.65
CA LEU A 659 33.23 18.10 -29.37
C LEU A 659 33.88 17.38 -30.56
N GLU A 660 35.09 16.84 -30.36
CA GLU A 660 35.79 16.08 -31.42
C GLU A 660 35.32 14.62 -31.53
N GLN A 661 34.86 14.02 -30.43
CA GLN A 661 34.48 12.61 -30.35
C GLN A 661 33.22 12.36 -29.52
N LEU A 662 32.49 11.29 -29.84
CA LEU A 662 31.31 10.87 -29.09
C LEU A 662 31.72 10.04 -27.86
N HIS A 663 31.69 10.65 -26.68
CA HIS A 663 32.07 9.99 -25.42
C HIS A 663 31.00 9.07 -24.82
N VAL A 664 29.74 9.24 -25.22
CA VAL A 664 28.60 8.45 -24.72
C VAL A 664 28.05 7.61 -25.88
N LYS A 665 28.19 6.29 -25.78
CA LYS A 665 27.63 5.35 -26.77
C LYS A 665 26.18 5.04 -26.41
N PRO A 666 25.23 5.11 -27.35
CA PRO A 666 23.85 4.70 -27.12
C PRO A 666 23.73 3.19 -26.86
N THR A 667 22.75 2.83 -26.05
CA THR A 667 22.33 1.43 -25.84
C THR A 667 21.29 1.07 -26.88
N PHE A 668 21.47 -0.07 -27.54
CA PHE A 668 20.53 -0.60 -28.53
C PHE A 668 19.59 -1.60 -27.89
N GLN A 669 18.30 -1.29 -27.97
CA GLN A 669 17.20 -2.13 -27.54
C GLN A 669 16.64 -2.86 -28.75
N VAL A 670 16.41 -4.17 -28.64
CA VAL A 670 15.92 -4.98 -29.76
C VAL A 670 14.65 -5.72 -29.37
N GLY A 671 13.56 -5.41 -30.05
CA GLY A 671 12.30 -6.14 -30.00
C GLY A 671 12.24 -7.18 -31.12
N PHE A 672 11.70 -8.36 -30.84
CA PHE A 672 11.43 -9.40 -31.84
C PHE A 672 10.34 -10.35 -31.34
N LYS A 673 9.72 -11.10 -32.26
CA LYS A 673 8.71 -12.12 -31.96
C LYS A 673 8.95 -13.39 -32.77
N ILE A 674 8.88 -14.55 -32.12
CA ILE A 674 9.04 -15.88 -32.74
C ILE A 674 7.82 -16.73 -32.38
N MET A 675 7.05 -17.11 -33.40
CA MET A 675 5.86 -17.93 -33.22
C MET A 675 6.16 -19.42 -33.34
N GLY A 676 5.62 -20.22 -32.43
CA GLY A 676 5.72 -21.68 -32.41
C GLY A 676 7.01 -22.22 -31.79
N VAL A 677 7.80 -21.39 -31.11
CA VAL A 677 9.05 -21.78 -30.45
C VAL A 677 9.05 -21.26 -29.02
N ALA A 678 9.60 -22.08 -28.11
CA ALA A 678 10.02 -21.70 -26.78
C ALA A 678 11.55 -21.73 -26.76
N LEU A 679 12.20 -20.56 -26.75
CA LEU A 679 13.66 -20.45 -26.76
C LEU A 679 14.32 -21.03 -25.51
N SER A 680 13.58 -21.18 -24.40
CA SER A 680 14.11 -21.90 -23.22
C SER A 680 14.40 -23.37 -23.52
N GLY A 681 13.80 -23.91 -24.57
CA GLY A 681 13.81 -25.33 -24.89
C GLY A 681 12.82 -26.14 -24.06
N LEU A 682 11.94 -25.51 -23.27
CA LEU A 682 10.88 -26.21 -22.54
C LEU A 682 9.92 -26.88 -23.54
N LYS A 683 9.69 -28.17 -23.34
CA LYS A 683 8.77 -28.95 -24.17
C LYS A 683 7.69 -29.57 -23.31
N ILE A 684 6.45 -29.40 -23.74
CA ILE A 684 5.31 -30.11 -23.16
C ILE A 684 5.40 -31.58 -23.62
N HIS A 685 5.32 -32.51 -22.66
CA HIS A 685 5.35 -33.94 -22.92
C HIS A 685 3.94 -34.50 -23.13
N ASN A 686 3.05 -34.28 -22.17
CA ASN A 686 1.67 -34.77 -22.25
C ASN A 686 0.70 -33.91 -21.42
N LEU A 687 -0.56 -33.84 -21.87
CA LEU A 687 -1.70 -33.29 -21.14
C LEU A 687 -2.81 -34.33 -21.07
N ASP A 688 -3.03 -34.92 -19.90
CA ASP A 688 -4.11 -35.87 -19.66
C ASP A 688 -5.32 -35.16 -19.05
N LEU A 689 -6.52 -35.56 -19.49
CA LEU A 689 -7.78 -35.06 -18.96
C LEU A 689 -8.60 -36.24 -18.43
N LYS A 690 -9.13 -36.08 -17.21
CA LYS A 690 -10.02 -37.06 -16.56
C LYS A 690 -11.34 -36.38 -16.18
N ASN A 691 -12.36 -37.19 -15.90
CA ASN A 691 -13.68 -36.75 -15.45
C ASN A 691 -14.45 -35.89 -16.47
N LEU A 692 -14.27 -36.15 -17.76
CA LEU A 692 -15.03 -35.51 -18.83
C LEU A 692 -16.09 -36.45 -19.41
N PRO A 693 -17.30 -35.94 -19.72
CA PRO A 693 -18.36 -36.72 -20.34
C PRO A 693 -18.05 -37.08 -21.81
N THR A 694 -17.30 -36.23 -22.51
CA THR A 694 -16.88 -36.43 -23.90
C THR A 694 -15.39 -36.10 -24.08
N PRO A 695 -14.69 -36.69 -25.07
CA PRO A 695 -13.30 -36.34 -25.37
C PRO A 695 -13.17 -34.86 -25.74
N ALA A 696 -12.20 -34.17 -25.13
CA ALA A 696 -11.93 -32.76 -25.41
C ALA A 696 -10.85 -32.58 -26.48
N HIS A 697 -10.95 -31.49 -27.23
CA HIS A 697 -9.87 -31.03 -28.12
C HIS A 697 -8.73 -30.42 -27.30
N LYS A 698 -7.48 -30.77 -27.63
CA LYS A 698 -6.28 -30.25 -26.97
C LYS A 698 -5.44 -29.49 -27.98
N GLY A 699 -4.96 -28.30 -27.62
CA GLY A 699 -4.01 -27.55 -28.44
C GLY A 699 -2.83 -27.02 -27.62
N PHE A 700 -1.69 -26.90 -28.30
CA PHE A 700 -0.47 -26.36 -27.71
C PHE A 700 0.10 -25.29 -28.63
N ARG A 701 0.46 -24.14 -28.05
CA ARG A 701 1.14 -23.06 -28.77
C ARG A 701 2.34 -22.61 -27.94
N ALA A 702 3.40 -22.18 -28.63
CA ALA A 702 4.52 -21.50 -28.00
C ALA A 702 4.78 -20.18 -28.72
N GLN A 703 5.26 -19.18 -27.99
CA GLN A 703 5.71 -17.90 -28.51
C GLN A 703 6.85 -17.39 -27.65
N THR A 704 7.91 -16.88 -28.27
CA THR A 704 8.97 -16.15 -27.56
C THR A 704 9.15 -14.76 -28.14
N GLY A 705 9.20 -13.74 -27.28
CA GLY A 705 9.53 -12.35 -27.62
C GLY A 705 10.76 -11.83 -26.85
N ALA A 706 11.19 -10.62 -27.17
CA ALA A 706 12.24 -9.92 -26.42
C ALA A 706 11.70 -9.35 -25.10
N GLY A 707 12.49 -9.43 -24.03
CA GLY A 707 12.19 -8.84 -22.73
C GLY A 707 12.53 -7.34 -22.68
N ARG A 708 11.63 -6.55 -22.05
CA ARG A 708 11.70 -5.11 -21.78
C ARG A 708 12.39 -4.21 -22.84
N VAL A 709 11.63 -3.95 -23.90
CA VAL A 709 11.59 -2.68 -24.64
C VAL A 709 10.13 -2.24 -24.71
N ALA A 710 9.56 -1.76 -23.61
CA ALA A 710 8.22 -1.14 -23.54
C ALA A 710 7.15 -1.71 -24.52
N ASP A 711 6.98 -3.03 -24.58
CA ASP A 711 6.00 -3.70 -25.43
C ASP A 711 4.67 -3.88 -24.68
N VAL A 712 4.01 -2.76 -24.38
CA VAL A 712 2.56 -2.74 -24.05
C VAL A 712 1.75 -2.12 -25.20
N LEU A 713 2.40 -1.43 -26.16
CA LEU A 713 1.70 -0.73 -27.25
C LEU A 713 1.89 -1.36 -28.64
N SER A 714 2.91 -2.20 -28.87
CA SER A 714 3.15 -2.82 -30.19
C SER A 714 2.40 -4.14 -30.39
N ASP A 715 2.14 -4.88 -29.32
CA ASP A 715 1.31 -6.10 -29.36
C ASP A 715 -0.19 -5.79 -29.53
N TYR A 716 -0.57 -4.50 -29.51
CA TYR A 716 -1.96 -4.05 -29.55
C TYR A 716 -2.48 -3.62 -30.93
N LEU A 717 -1.62 -3.18 -31.85
CA LEU A 717 -2.04 -2.52 -33.09
C LEU A 717 -1.41 -3.12 -34.34
N GLY A 718 -1.54 -4.44 -34.51
CA GLY A 718 -0.99 -5.18 -35.65
C GLY A 718 -1.30 -4.53 -37.01
N GLY A 719 -0.36 -3.74 -37.53
CA GLY A 719 -0.28 -3.17 -38.87
C GLY A 719 -1.52 -2.40 -39.35
N LEU A 720 -1.39 -1.08 -39.53
CA LEU A 720 -2.38 -0.27 -40.27
C LEU A 720 -1.71 0.39 -41.48
N ASP A 721 -2.30 0.17 -42.65
CA ASP A 721 -2.06 0.98 -43.85
C ASP A 721 -3.06 2.15 -43.88
N GLU A 722 -2.64 3.28 -44.44
CA GLU A 722 -3.33 4.58 -44.40
C GLU A 722 -4.68 4.55 -45.13
N ASP A 723 -4.83 3.68 -46.12
CA ASP A 723 -6.04 3.54 -46.93
C ASP A 723 -7.16 2.79 -46.16
N VAL A 724 -6.81 1.90 -45.21
CA VAL A 724 -7.80 1.15 -44.40
C VAL A 724 -8.40 2.02 -43.29
N ILE A 725 -7.64 2.99 -42.79
CA ILE A 725 -8.07 3.95 -41.75
C ILE A 725 -9.07 4.95 -42.32
N LYS A 726 -8.86 5.42 -43.56
CA LYS A 726 -9.74 6.41 -44.20
C LYS A 726 -11.11 5.84 -44.55
N ASP A 727 -11.17 4.57 -44.94
CA ASP A 727 -12.43 3.93 -45.35
C ASP A 727 -13.32 3.49 -44.17
N ASN A 728 -12.80 3.45 -42.93
CA ASN A 728 -13.53 2.95 -41.75
C ASN A 728 -13.50 3.90 -40.54
N PHE A 729 -13.30 5.21 -40.75
CA PHE A 729 -13.02 6.16 -39.68
C PHE A 729 -14.11 6.25 -38.59
N VAL A 730 -15.37 5.99 -38.93
CA VAL A 730 -16.50 6.06 -37.96
C VAL A 730 -16.42 4.92 -36.94
N ILE A 731 -16.08 3.70 -37.37
CA ILE A 731 -15.91 2.53 -36.50
C ILE A 731 -14.62 2.66 -35.66
N VAL A 732 -13.58 3.29 -36.22
CA VAL A 732 -12.33 3.56 -35.52
C VAL A 732 -12.52 4.59 -34.41
N TYR A 733 -13.34 5.63 -34.61
CA TYR A 733 -13.66 6.60 -33.55
C TYR A 733 -14.55 6.00 -32.45
N GLU A 734 -15.54 5.17 -32.80
CA GLU A 734 -16.37 4.47 -31.80
C GLU A 734 -15.58 3.43 -30.99
N LEU A 735 -14.64 2.71 -31.61
CA LEU A 735 -13.71 1.82 -30.89
C LEU A 735 -12.71 2.57 -30.02
N LEU A 736 -12.24 3.75 -30.45
CA LEU A 736 -11.31 4.57 -29.65
C LEU A 736 -11.97 5.19 -28.42
N ASP A 737 -13.25 5.59 -28.52
CA ASP A 737 -14.03 6.12 -27.38
C ASP A 737 -14.32 5.03 -26.33
N GLU A 738 -14.56 3.78 -26.75
CA GLU A 738 -14.78 2.65 -25.83
C GLU A 738 -13.47 2.03 -25.31
N MET A 739 -12.37 2.15 -26.07
CA MET A 739 -11.07 1.60 -25.66
C MET A 739 -10.24 2.56 -24.83
N ILE A 740 -10.51 3.87 -24.83
CA ILE A 740 -9.72 4.88 -24.11
C ILE A 740 -10.65 5.88 -23.42
N ASP A 741 -10.71 5.81 -22.09
CA ASP A 741 -11.19 6.92 -21.27
C ASP A 741 -10.00 7.63 -20.60
N ASN A 742 -9.97 8.96 -20.69
CA ASN A 742 -8.94 9.83 -20.13
C ASN A 742 -7.46 9.44 -20.40
N GLY A 743 -7.19 8.86 -21.58
CA GLY A 743 -5.82 8.58 -22.04
C GLY A 743 -5.21 7.29 -21.47
N PHE A 744 -6.01 6.39 -20.88
CA PHE A 744 -5.59 5.05 -20.49
C PHE A 744 -6.59 3.98 -20.99
N PRO A 745 -6.11 2.81 -21.44
CA PRO A 745 -6.98 1.79 -22.01
C PRO A 745 -7.72 0.97 -20.94
N LEU A 746 -9.04 0.84 -21.07
CA LEU A 746 -9.93 0.20 -20.07
C LEU A 746 -10.15 -1.30 -20.33
N THR A 747 -10.17 -1.78 -21.58
CA THR A 747 -10.27 -3.21 -21.86
C THR A 747 -9.56 -3.60 -23.15
N THR A 748 -8.78 -4.68 -23.04
CA THR A 748 -7.75 -5.06 -23.98
C THR A 748 -7.90 -6.55 -24.40
N GLU A 749 -9.13 -7.08 -24.38
CA GLU A 749 -9.39 -8.47 -24.75
C GLU A 749 -10.12 -8.58 -26.10
N PRO A 750 -9.55 -9.28 -27.11
CA PRO A 750 -10.17 -9.47 -28.42
C PRO A 750 -11.51 -10.22 -28.41
N ASN A 751 -11.79 -10.98 -27.34
CA ASN A 751 -13.00 -11.77 -27.19
C ASN A 751 -14.16 -10.93 -26.64
N ILE A 752 -13.88 -9.98 -25.73
CA ILE A 752 -14.88 -9.04 -25.19
C ILE A 752 -15.30 -8.03 -26.28
N LEU A 753 -14.35 -7.56 -27.09
CA LEU A 753 -14.63 -6.67 -28.23
C LEU A 753 -15.43 -7.34 -29.37
N ARG A 754 -15.38 -8.67 -29.49
CA ARG A 754 -16.20 -9.44 -30.45
C ARG A 754 -17.64 -9.64 -29.99
N ASP A 755 -17.92 -9.53 -28.70
CA ASP A 755 -19.26 -9.65 -28.14
C ASP A 755 -20.03 -8.32 -28.15
N MET A 756 -19.34 -7.17 -28.30
CA MET A 756 -19.96 -5.83 -28.27
C MET A 756 -20.50 -5.30 -29.62
N ILE A 757 -20.12 -5.86 -30.78
CA ILE A 757 -20.73 -5.51 -32.09
C ILE A 757 -21.04 -6.78 -32.88
N ALA A 758 -22.31 -7.17 -32.92
CA ALA A 758 -22.78 -8.30 -33.72
C ALA A 758 -23.10 -7.88 -35.18
N PRO A 759 -22.61 -8.60 -36.21
CA PRO A 759 -23.16 -8.48 -37.56
C PRO A 759 -24.54 -9.16 -37.64
N PRO A 760 -25.49 -8.62 -38.41
CA PRO A 760 -26.83 -9.17 -38.49
C PRO A 760 -26.80 -10.49 -39.28
N ASN A 761 -27.35 -11.57 -38.73
CA ASN A 761 -27.67 -12.73 -39.54
C ASN A 761 -29.02 -13.36 -39.19
N ILE A 762 -29.77 -13.63 -40.25
CA ILE A 762 -31.23 -13.76 -40.36
C ILE A 762 -31.78 -15.13 -39.90
N VAL A 763 -30.98 -15.99 -39.27
CA VAL A 763 -31.35 -17.41 -39.11
C VAL A 763 -31.95 -17.76 -37.73
N SER A 764 -31.86 -16.87 -36.74
CA SER A 764 -32.45 -17.10 -35.41
C SER A 764 -33.95 -16.78 -35.30
N LYS A 765 -34.60 -16.34 -36.40
CA LYS A 765 -36.04 -16.05 -36.46
C LYS A 765 -36.91 -17.20 -37.01
N MET A 766 -36.33 -18.36 -37.34
CA MET A 766 -37.09 -19.46 -37.95
C MET A 766 -37.10 -20.81 -37.22
N LEU A 767 -36.37 -20.98 -36.09
CA LEU A 767 -36.33 -22.31 -35.43
C LEU A 767 -37.10 -22.41 -34.11
N SER A 768 -37.69 -21.33 -33.60
CA SER A 768 -38.56 -21.35 -32.40
C SER A 768 -40.05 -21.53 -32.71
N VAL A 769 -40.42 -21.78 -33.97
CA VAL A 769 -41.81 -21.94 -34.42
C VAL A 769 -42.22 -23.42 -34.61
N VAL A 770 -41.30 -24.40 -34.52
CA VAL A 770 -41.60 -25.77 -35.01
C VAL A 770 -41.59 -26.90 -33.99
N THR A 771 -41.15 -26.77 -32.73
CA THR A 771 -41.16 -27.94 -31.81
C THR A 771 -41.55 -27.62 -30.37
N GLY A 772 -42.68 -26.94 -30.18
CA GLY A 772 -43.27 -26.77 -28.85
C GLY A 772 -43.45 -28.09 -28.08
N ASN A 773 -43.32 -27.99 -26.75
CA ASN A 773 -43.55 -29.00 -25.69
C ASN A 773 -42.42 -30.03 -25.47
N THR A 774 -42.11 -30.54 -24.28
CA THR A 774 -42.47 -30.29 -22.86
C THR A 774 -41.46 -31.11 -22.02
N SER A 775 -41.29 -30.72 -20.75
CA SER A 775 -40.65 -31.44 -19.64
C SER A 775 -40.55 -32.97 -19.73
N ASN A 776 -39.50 -33.55 -19.13
CA ASN A 776 -39.64 -34.68 -18.19
C ASN A 776 -38.40 -34.82 -17.30
N VAL A 777 -38.61 -34.61 -16.00
CA VAL A 777 -37.73 -35.00 -14.90
C VAL A 777 -37.66 -36.53 -14.85
N SER A 778 -36.49 -37.09 -14.53
CA SER A 778 -36.38 -38.47 -14.05
C SER A 778 -35.79 -38.49 -12.64
N ASP A 779 -36.57 -39.00 -11.70
CA ASP A 779 -36.18 -39.34 -10.34
C ASP A 779 -35.25 -40.54 -10.34
N THR A 780 -33.97 -40.34 -10.02
CA THR A 780 -33.05 -41.29 -9.37
C THR A 780 -31.66 -40.67 -9.27
N LEU A 781 -31.20 -40.45 -8.04
CA LEU A 781 -29.82 -40.02 -7.73
C LEU A 781 -28.95 -41.25 -7.44
N PRO A 782 -27.90 -41.52 -8.23
CA PRO A 782 -26.75 -42.28 -7.78
C PRO A 782 -25.63 -41.32 -7.39
N GLY A 783 -25.27 -41.38 -6.10
CA GLY A 783 -24.22 -40.64 -5.40
C GLY A 783 -23.06 -40.13 -6.26
N ALA A 784 -23.14 -38.85 -6.61
CA ALA A 784 -22.03 -38.06 -7.08
C ALA A 784 -21.93 -36.84 -6.19
N THR A 785 -20.86 -36.77 -5.37
CA THR A 785 -20.15 -35.52 -5.01
C THR A 785 -18.98 -35.80 -4.05
N SER A 786 -17.95 -34.96 -4.21
CA SER A 786 -17.15 -34.35 -3.15
C SER A 786 -16.07 -35.15 -2.39
N SER A 787 -14.80 -34.74 -2.54
CA SER A 787 -14.05 -34.27 -1.37
C SER A 787 -13.89 -32.77 -1.51
N CYS A 788 -14.50 -32.03 -0.59
CA CYS A 788 -14.50 -30.55 -0.50
C CYS A 788 -13.47 -30.02 0.50
N VAL A 789 -12.42 -30.82 0.72
CA VAL A 789 -11.30 -30.49 1.60
C VAL A 789 -10.00 -30.68 0.82
N PRO A 790 -9.26 -29.60 0.46
CA PRO A 790 -8.14 -29.67 -0.49
C PRO A 790 -6.94 -30.49 0.01
N TRP A 791 -6.88 -30.72 1.32
CA TRP A 791 -5.89 -31.57 1.98
C TRP A 791 -6.32 -33.03 2.19
N ARG A 792 -7.46 -33.47 1.62
CA ARG A 792 -7.97 -34.86 1.71
C ARG A 792 -8.54 -35.43 0.41
N THR A 793 -8.27 -36.71 0.17
CA THR A 793 -8.80 -37.47 -0.98
C THR A 793 -10.00 -38.34 -0.58
N THR A 794 -11.01 -38.49 -1.44
CA THR A 794 -12.17 -39.39 -1.22
C THR A 794 -11.84 -40.88 -1.30
N GLN A 795 -10.65 -41.27 -1.77
CA GLN A 795 -10.31 -42.67 -1.92
C GLN A 795 -9.76 -43.26 -0.62
N LEU A 796 -10.33 -44.40 -0.22
CA LEU A 796 -9.89 -45.24 0.89
C LEU A 796 -8.46 -45.76 0.67
N LYS A 797 -7.48 -44.94 1.03
CA LYS A 797 -6.10 -45.36 1.25
C LYS A 797 -5.77 -45.15 2.71
N ASN A 798 -6.28 -46.02 3.59
CA ASN A 798 -5.68 -46.37 4.88
C ASN A 798 -6.47 -47.52 5.50
N ALA A 799 -5.77 -48.58 5.92
CA ALA A 799 -6.37 -49.69 6.67
C ALA A 799 -6.67 -49.33 8.14
N ASN A 800 -6.12 -48.21 8.62
CA ASN A 800 -6.28 -47.72 9.99
C ASN A 800 -7.38 -46.66 10.03
N ASN A 801 -8.30 -46.78 10.99
CA ASN A 801 -9.35 -45.79 11.25
C ASN A 801 -9.13 -45.18 12.65
N ASP A 802 -8.10 -44.33 12.76
CA ASP A 802 -7.67 -43.74 14.03
C ASP A 802 -7.29 -42.26 13.92
N VAL A 803 -7.41 -41.56 15.06
CA VAL A 803 -6.93 -40.19 15.24
C VAL A 803 -6.27 -40.04 16.61
N TYR A 804 -5.08 -39.47 16.62
CA TYR A 804 -4.33 -39.16 17.84
C TYR A 804 -4.14 -37.66 17.97
N VAL A 805 -4.43 -37.13 19.15
CA VAL A 805 -4.14 -35.73 19.51
C VAL A 805 -3.01 -35.72 20.53
N ASN A 806 -1.91 -35.08 20.18
CA ASN A 806 -0.73 -34.91 21.03
C ASN A 806 -0.67 -33.47 21.52
N LEU A 807 -0.66 -33.31 22.84
CA LEU A 807 -0.41 -32.03 23.49
C LEU A 807 1.07 -31.94 23.88
N ILE A 808 1.82 -31.10 23.18
CA ILE A 808 3.26 -30.94 23.38
C ILE A 808 3.51 -29.57 23.99
N GLU A 809 4.12 -29.54 25.18
CA GLU A 809 4.41 -28.32 25.91
C GLU A 809 5.92 -28.18 26.15
N GLU A 810 6.41 -26.96 26.03
CA GLU A 810 7.74 -26.55 26.44
C GLU A 810 7.62 -25.50 27.54
N MET A 811 8.30 -25.75 28.64
CA MET A 811 8.27 -24.90 29.82
C MET A 811 9.50 -24.01 29.89
N ASP A 812 9.27 -22.70 29.84
CA ASP A 812 10.27 -21.67 30.05
C ASP A 812 10.18 -21.17 31.49
N ALA A 813 11.31 -21.15 32.19
CA ALA A 813 11.36 -20.69 33.56
C ALA A 813 12.70 -20.01 33.86
N ILE A 814 12.65 -18.90 34.60
CA ILE A 814 13.84 -18.24 35.14
C ILE A 814 13.73 -18.25 36.66
N ILE A 815 14.70 -18.89 37.30
CA ILE A 815 14.81 -18.99 38.77
C ILE A 815 16.07 -18.25 39.20
N ASN A 816 15.97 -17.44 40.25
CA ASN A 816 17.13 -16.72 40.79
C ASN A 816 17.95 -17.56 41.80
N SER A 817 19.01 -16.96 42.33
CA SER A 817 19.97 -17.59 43.24
C SER A 817 19.36 -18.05 44.56
N GLU A 818 18.28 -17.42 45.01
CA GLU A 818 17.56 -17.78 46.23
C GLU A 818 16.50 -18.87 45.98
N GLY A 819 16.33 -19.34 44.74
CA GLY A 819 15.33 -20.33 44.36
C GLY A 819 13.92 -19.76 44.13
N VAL A 820 13.81 -18.43 44.01
CA VAL A 820 12.57 -17.71 43.70
C VAL A 820 12.32 -17.72 42.19
N LEU A 821 11.09 -18.04 41.79
CA LEU A 821 10.66 -18.04 40.40
C LEU A 821 10.43 -16.60 39.94
N VAL A 822 11.20 -16.16 38.95
CA VAL A 822 11.16 -14.80 38.39
C VAL A 822 10.19 -14.71 37.22
N ASN A 823 10.25 -15.69 36.32
CA ASN A 823 9.32 -15.82 35.19
C ASN A 823 9.04 -17.29 34.93
N CYS A 824 7.82 -17.60 34.49
CA CYS A 824 7.40 -18.94 34.17
C CYS A 824 6.26 -18.94 33.16
N GLU A 825 6.50 -19.54 32.01
CA GLU A 825 5.56 -19.60 30.90
C GLU A 825 5.62 -20.97 30.23
N ILE A 826 4.52 -21.36 29.59
CA ILE A 826 4.47 -22.57 28.79
C ILE A 826 4.08 -22.22 27.36
N PHE A 827 4.82 -22.76 26.41
CA PHE A 827 4.50 -22.74 25.00
C PHE A 827 3.97 -24.12 24.62
N GLY A 828 2.76 -24.15 24.09
CA GLY A 828 2.07 -25.39 23.78
C GLY A 828 1.71 -25.51 22.31
N VAL A 829 1.76 -26.74 21.82
CA VAL A 829 1.36 -27.14 20.48
C VAL A 829 0.39 -28.32 20.59
N VAL A 830 -0.72 -28.22 19.88
CA VAL A 830 -1.64 -29.33 19.68
C VAL A 830 -1.34 -29.92 18.30
N GLU A 831 -0.74 -31.11 18.28
CA GLU A 831 -0.54 -31.88 17.06
C GLU A 831 -1.63 -32.93 16.91
N VAL A 832 -2.07 -33.16 15.68
CA VAL A 832 -3.04 -34.20 15.35
C VAL A 832 -2.43 -35.12 14.31
N ASN A 833 -2.50 -36.42 14.54
CA ASN A 833 -2.18 -37.45 13.57
C ASN A 833 -3.46 -38.16 13.15
N SER A 834 -3.93 -37.95 11.93
CA SER A 834 -5.21 -38.48 11.45
C SER A 834 -5.02 -39.47 10.30
N HIS A 835 -5.55 -40.69 10.45
CA HIS A 835 -5.66 -41.68 9.36
C HIS A 835 -7.12 -41.99 8.99
N LEU A 836 -8.03 -41.07 9.32
CA LEU A 836 -9.46 -41.29 9.14
C LEU A 836 -9.86 -41.33 7.65
N PRO A 837 -10.77 -42.21 7.24
CA PRO A 837 -11.24 -42.30 5.86
C PRO A 837 -12.24 -41.18 5.53
N GLY A 838 -12.25 -40.72 4.27
CA GLY A 838 -13.25 -39.78 3.74
C GLY A 838 -13.07 -38.33 4.22
N ILE A 839 -14.19 -37.65 4.53
CA ILE A 839 -14.21 -36.25 4.99
C ILE A 839 -14.85 -36.17 6.39
N PRO A 840 -14.17 -36.65 7.44
CA PRO A 840 -14.71 -36.61 8.79
C PRO A 840 -14.66 -35.20 9.35
N ASP A 841 -15.74 -34.80 10.01
CA ASP A 841 -15.86 -33.51 10.66
C ASP A 841 -15.58 -33.67 12.16
N LEU A 842 -14.53 -33.01 12.65
CA LEU A 842 -14.05 -33.16 14.02
C LEU A 842 -14.38 -31.91 14.83
N THR A 843 -14.79 -32.13 16.08
CA THR A 843 -14.92 -31.08 17.09
C THR A 843 -14.12 -31.42 18.34
N LEU A 844 -13.16 -30.57 18.70
CA LEU A 844 -12.29 -30.70 19.87
C LEU A 844 -12.59 -29.56 20.85
N SER A 845 -12.87 -29.91 22.11
CA SER A 845 -13.06 -28.95 23.20
C SER A 845 -12.06 -29.16 24.32
N PHE A 846 -11.68 -28.08 24.98
CA PHE A 846 -10.85 -28.10 26.18
C PHE A 846 -11.70 -27.88 27.43
N ALA A 847 -11.31 -28.47 28.55
CA ALA A 847 -12.03 -28.33 29.82
C ALA A 847 -11.84 -26.93 30.45
N ASN A 848 -10.75 -26.26 30.09
CA ASN A 848 -10.33 -24.99 30.66
C ASN A 848 -9.66 -24.09 29.60
N PRO A 849 -10.38 -23.70 28.52
CA PRO A 849 -9.79 -22.95 27.41
C PRO A 849 -9.36 -21.52 27.80
N SER A 850 -9.84 -21.00 28.93
CA SER A 850 -9.54 -19.64 29.40
C SER A 850 -8.08 -19.41 29.80
N ILE A 851 -7.28 -20.46 29.98
CA ILE A 851 -5.85 -20.34 30.29
C ILE A 851 -4.99 -20.03 29.05
N LEU A 852 -5.57 -20.20 27.86
CA LEU A 852 -4.87 -20.07 26.59
C LEU A 852 -4.74 -18.60 26.19
N ASN A 853 -3.50 -18.19 25.92
CA ASN A 853 -3.17 -16.87 25.37
C ASN A 853 -2.46 -17.05 24.03
N ASP A 854 -2.42 -15.99 23.23
CA ASP A 854 -1.66 -15.93 21.97
C ASP A 854 -1.93 -17.13 21.04
N VAL A 855 -3.21 -17.52 20.90
CA VAL A 855 -3.61 -18.73 20.18
C VAL A 855 -3.51 -18.53 18.67
N GLN A 856 -2.91 -19.50 17.98
CA GLN A 856 -2.79 -19.53 16.51
C GLN A 856 -3.33 -20.85 15.98
N PHE A 857 -4.11 -20.80 14.90
CA PHE A 857 -4.78 -21.96 14.32
C PHE A 857 -4.18 -22.39 12.98
N HIS A 858 -4.29 -23.68 12.69
CA HIS A 858 -4.14 -24.21 11.35
C HIS A 858 -5.31 -23.77 10.46
N PRO A 859 -5.12 -23.55 9.15
CA PRO A 859 -6.19 -23.14 8.22
C PRO A 859 -7.39 -24.09 8.13
N CYS A 860 -7.28 -25.32 8.64
CA CYS A 860 -8.39 -26.27 8.66
C CYS A 860 -9.42 -25.98 9.76
N VAL A 861 -9.12 -25.08 10.70
CA VAL A 861 -9.98 -24.74 11.84
C VAL A 861 -10.96 -23.64 11.46
N ARG A 862 -12.24 -23.89 11.67
CA ARG A 862 -13.31 -22.90 11.53
C ARG A 862 -13.26 -21.96 12.74
N PHE A 863 -13.16 -20.66 12.49
CA PHE A 863 -12.99 -19.67 13.56
C PHE A 863 -14.28 -19.39 14.35
N ARG A 864 -15.45 -19.30 13.68
CA ARG A 864 -16.72 -18.94 14.34
C ARG A 864 -17.06 -19.81 15.58
N PRO A 865 -16.96 -21.15 15.55
CA PRO A 865 -17.22 -21.98 16.74
C PRO A 865 -16.22 -21.77 17.89
N TRP A 866 -14.99 -21.37 17.58
CA TRP A 866 -14.00 -21.05 18.60
C TRP A 866 -14.32 -19.73 19.31
N GLU A 867 -14.79 -18.74 18.56
CA GLU A 867 -15.16 -17.44 19.11
C GLU A 867 -16.35 -17.53 20.06
N SER A 868 -17.45 -18.16 19.62
CA SER A 868 -18.69 -18.27 20.37
C SER A 868 -18.61 -19.26 21.53
N GLU A 869 -18.01 -20.44 21.31
CA GLU A 869 -18.16 -21.60 22.20
C GLU A 869 -16.81 -22.16 22.70
N LYS A 870 -15.67 -21.58 22.25
CA LYS A 870 -14.32 -22.13 22.48
C LYS A 870 -14.20 -23.58 22.02
N LEU A 871 -14.90 -23.90 20.92
CA LEU A 871 -14.94 -25.21 20.28
C LEU A 871 -14.10 -25.19 19.00
N LEU A 872 -13.11 -26.07 18.88
CA LEU A 872 -12.37 -26.24 17.62
C LEU A 872 -13.15 -27.14 16.69
N SER A 873 -13.59 -26.61 15.55
CA SER A 873 -14.29 -27.38 14.51
C SER A 873 -13.44 -27.41 13.25
N PHE A 874 -13.11 -28.60 12.73
CA PHE A 874 -12.18 -28.76 11.61
C PHE A 874 -12.33 -30.09 10.87
N VAL A 875 -11.90 -30.12 9.61
CA VAL A 875 -11.60 -31.37 8.91
C VAL A 875 -10.08 -31.58 8.90
N PRO A 876 -9.53 -32.61 9.57
CA PRO A 876 -8.07 -32.74 9.67
C PRO A 876 -7.42 -33.07 8.32
N PRO A 877 -6.23 -32.52 8.04
CA PRO A 877 -5.26 -33.11 7.10
C PRO A 877 -4.93 -34.56 7.43
N ASP A 878 -4.54 -35.31 6.39
CA ASP A 878 -4.03 -36.67 6.56
C ASP A 878 -2.60 -36.68 7.11
N GLY A 879 -2.34 -37.58 8.05
CA GLY A 879 -1.07 -37.71 8.75
C GLY A 879 -0.90 -36.71 9.90
N LEU A 880 0.34 -36.49 10.30
CA LEU A 880 0.72 -35.60 11.41
C LEU A 880 0.72 -34.13 10.96
N PHE A 881 -0.01 -33.27 11.65
CA PHE A 881 0.00 -31.83 11.44
C PHE A 881 -0.21 -31.07 12.76
N LYS A 882 0.25 -29.81 12.80
CA LYS A 882 -0.01 -28.89 13.91
C LYS A 882 -1.38 -28.26 13.74
N LEU A 883 -2.31 -28.52 14.66
CA LEU A 883 -3.67 -27.97 14.66
C LEU A 883 -3.71 -26.55 15.24
N MET A 884 -3.01 -26.32 16.35
CA MET A 884 -2.90 -24.99 16.96
C MET A 884 -1.62 -24.85 17.81
N SER A 885 -1.21 -23.61 18.07
CA SER A 885 -0.28 -23.27 19.16
C SER A 885 -0.89 -22.27 20.13
N TYR A 886 -0.39 -22.26 21.35
CA TYR A 886 -0.84 -21.40 22.43
C TYR A 886 0.29 -21.07 23.40
N ARG A 887 0.06 -20.07 24.25
CA ARG A 887 0.93 -19.68 25.35
C ARG A 887 0.15 -19.57 26.65
N VAL A 888 0.72 -20.09 27.74
CA VAL A 888 0.17 -19.89 29.09
C VAL A 888 1.16 -19.06 29.90
N LYS A 889 0.71 -17.88 30.34
CA LYS A 889 1.52 -16.90 31.08
C LYS A 889 1.25 -17.02 32.58
N ASN A 890 2.17 -16.51 33.40
CA ASN A 890 2.02 -16.36 34.86
C ASN A 890 1.87 -17.68 35.65
N LEU A 891 2.58 -18.74 35.27
CA LEU A 891 2.63 -19.95 36.09
C LEU A 891 3.34 -19.64 37.41
N ARG A 892 2.75 -20.09 38.53
CA ARG A 892 3.27 -19.76 39.87
C ARG A 892 4.34 -20.71 40.38
N ASN A 893 4.51 -21.87 39.73
CA ASN A 893 5.33 -22.96 40.23
C ASN A 893 6.01 -23.74 39.11
N THR A 894 7.08 -24.48 39.48
CA THR A 894 7.81 -25.39 38.60
C THR A 894 7.85 -26.81 39.19
N PRO A 895 7.95 -27.87 38.36
CA PRO A 895 7.98 -29.25 38.86
C PRO A 895 9.30 -29.61 39.55
N ILE A 896 10.39 -28.93 39.19
CA ILE A 896 11.76 -29.24 39.63
C ILE A 896 12.34 -28.02 40.34
N TYR A 897 13.07 -28.24 41.44
CA TYR A 897 13.99 -27.24 41.98
C TYR A 897 15.43 -27.64 41.67
N VAL A 898 16.26 -26.64 41.37
CA VAL A 898 17.71 -26.77 41.32
C VAL A 898 18.28 -25.76 42.29
N LYS A 899 19.11 -26.25 43.22
CA LYS A 899 19.74 -25.43 44.27
C LYS A 899 21.25 -25.49 44.10
N PRO A 900 21.85 -24.54 43.35
CA PRO A 900 23.29 -24.38 43.32
C PRO A 900 23.77 -23.65 44.59
N GLN A 901 24.83 -24.17 45.19
CA GLN A 901 25.54 -23.55 46.30
C GLN A 901 27.02 -23.50 45.95
N MET A 902 27.61 -22.31 46.10
CA MET A 902 29.02 -22.08 45.83
C MET A 902 29.66 -21.34 46.99
N SER A 903 30.82 -21.81 47.44
CA SER A 903 31.68 -21.10 48.38
C SER A 903 33.09 -21.02 47.81
N SER A 904 33.68 -19.83 47.79
CA SER A 904 35.06 -19.63 47.37
C SER A 904 35.96 -19.46 48.59
N ASP A 905 37.12 -20.09 48.56
CA ASP A 905 38.16 -19.98 49.57
C ASP A 905 39.53 -20.05 48.89
N SER A 906 40.31 -18.96 49.03
CA SER A 906 41.74 -18.90 48.72
C SER A 906 42.15 -19.56 47.38
N GLY A 907 41.47 -19.20 46.28
CA GLY A 907 41.79 -19.70 44.93
C GLY A 907 41.11 -21.00 44.52
N THR A 908 40.25 -21.56 45.38
CA THR A 908 39.39 -22.70 45.06
C THR A 908 37.92 -22.37 45.30
N CYS A 909 37.02 -22.94 44.51
CA CYS A 909 35.58 -22.78 44.66
C CYS A 909 34.90 -24.15 44.80
N ARG A 910 34.22 -24.38 45.92
CA ARG A 910 33.40 -25.57 46.15
C ARG A 910 32.03 -25.37 45.52
N LEU A 911 31.66 -26.25 44.61
CA LEU A 911 30.36 -26.28 43.96
C LEU A 911 29.54 -27.45 44.50
N SER A 912 28.30 -27.20 44.87
CA SER A 912 27.29 -28.21 45.21
C SER A 912 25.97 -27.87 44.54
N VAL A 913 25.46 -28.75 43.69
CA VAL A 913 24.18 -28.58 42.98
C VAL A 913 23.26 -29.73 43.37
N MET A 914 22.12 -29.40 43.98
CA MET A 914 21.10 -30.37 44.34
C MET A 914 19.87 -30.19 43.46
N VAL A 915 19.33 -31.30 42.96
CA VAL A 915 18.12 -31.31 42.13
C VAL A 915 17.06 -32.17 42.78
N GLY A 916 15.82 -31.72 42.81
CA GLY A 916 14.71 -32.51 43.33
C GLY A 916 13.35 -32.03 42.83
N ILE A 917 12.33 -32.80 43.20
CA ILE A 917 10.94 -32.50 42.83
C ILE A 917 10.41 -31.40 43.76
N ARG A 918 9.94 -30.28 43.19
CA ARG A 918 9.29 -29.18 43.92
C ARG A 918 7.79 -29.38 43.98
N GLN A 919 7.19 -29.79 42.87
CA GLN A 919 5.78 -30.17 42.76
C GLN A 919 5.70 -31.45 41.96
N ASP A 920 5.10 -32.48 42.55
CA ASP A 920 4.95 -33.77 41.89
C ASP A 920 3.90 -33.66 40.77
N PRO A 921 4.29 -33.84 39.49
CA PRO A 921 3.35 -33.82 38.38
C PRO A 921 2.52 -35.12 38.29
N GLY A 922 2.70 -36.09 39.20
CA GLY A 922 2.00 -37.37 39.22
C GLY A 922 2.49 -38.38 38.17
N LYS A 923 3.53 -38.03 37.41
CA LYS A 923 4.22 -38.86 36.42
C LYS A 923 5.73 -38.75 36.60
N ALA A 924 6.46 -39.74 36.10
CA ALA A 924 7.92 -39.74 36.20
C ALA A 924 8.51 -38.58 35.39
N ILE A 925 9.38 -37.79 36.04
CA ILE A 925 10.28 -36.84 35.38
C ILE A 925 11.48 -37.64 34.89
N ASP A 926 11.70 -37.65 33.58
CA ASP A 926 12.75 -38.41 32.91
C ASP A 926 13.62 -37.49 32.05
N SER A 927 14.71 -38.02 31.51
CA SER A 927 15.69 -37.29 30.69
C SER A 927 16.20 -36.01 31.38
N LEU A 928 16.32 -36.05 32.71
CA LEU A 928 16.76 -34.90 33.48
C LEU A 928 18.26 -34.65 33.25
N LEU A 929 18.55 -33.42 32.83
CA LEU A 929 19.88 -32.96 32.45
C LEU A 929 20.11 -31.58 33.06
N VAL A 930 21.27 -31.36 33.68
CA VAL A 930 21.69 -30.03 34.12
C VAL A 930 22.99 -29.66 33.42
N GLN A 931 22.99 -28.54 32.73
CA GLN A 931 24.13 -28.05 31.96
C GLN A 931 24.53 -26.64 32.40
N PHE A 932 25.82 -26.37 32.44
CA PHE A 932 26.34 -25.03 32.71
C PHE A 932 27.76 -24.87 32.17
N GLN A 933 28.11 -23.65 31.77
CA GLN A 933 29.46 -23.32 31.32
C GLN A 933 30.35 -23.02 32.53
N LEU A 934 31.54 -23.62 32.59
CA LEU A 934 32.57 -23.15 33.53
C LEU A 934 33.14 -21.82 33.04
N SER A 935 33.43 -20.91 33.98
CA SER A 935 34.12 -19.66 33.67
C SER A 935 35.52 -19.92 33.13
N ARG A 936 36.02 -19.01 32.30
CA ARG A 936 37.36 -19.12 31.70
C ARG A 936 38.46 -19.21 32.76
N CYS A 937 38.28 -18.51 33.88
CA CYS A 937 39.19 -18.49 35.02
C CYS A 937 39.23 -19.80 35.84
N VAL A 938 38.44 -20.82 35.48
CA VAL A 938 38.55 -22.15 36.08
C VAL A 938 39.63 -22.94 35.32
N SER A 939 40.74 -23.20 35.98
CA SER A 939 41.89 -23.93 35.42
C SER A 939 41.65 -25.44 35.37
N SER A 940 41.01 -25.99 36.41
CA SER A 940 40.56 -27.38 36.45
C SER A 940 39.29 -27.54 37.28
N ALA A 941 38.51 -28.58 36.99
CA ALA A 941 37.28 -28.88 37.70
C ALA A 941 37.22 -30.38 38.01
N ASN A 942 37.02 -30.72 39.27
CA ASN A 942 36.79 -32.10 39.71
C ASN A 942 35.40 -32.19 40.33
N LEU A 943 34.45 -32.68 39.54
CA LEU A 943 33.04 -32.79 39.89
C LEU A 943 32.63 -34.26 39.94
N THR A 944 31.91 -34.63 40.99
CA THR A 944 31.36 -35.98 41.17
C THR A 944 29.88 -35.87 41.52
N ALA A 945 29.09 -36.87 41.18
CA ALA A 945 27.67 -36.92 41.53
C ALA A 945 27.33 -38.19 42.28
N ASN A 946 26.39 -38.09 43.22
CA ASN A 946 25.85 -39.26 43.93
C ASN A 946 24.90 -40.10 43.06
N HIS A 947 24.45 -39.54 41.93
CA HIS A 947 23.53 -40.14 40.98
C HIS A 947 23.72 -39.50 39.59
N GLY A 948 23.60 -40.30 38.53
CA GLY A 948 23.84 -39.84 37.17
C GLY A 948 25.32 -39.73 36.81
N THR A 949 25.60 -39.27 35.60
CA THR A 949 26.97 -39.12 35.06
C THR A 949 27.28 -37.65 34.81
N VAL A 950 28.49 -37.22 35.18
CA VAL A 950 28.98 -35.86 34.98
C VAL A 950 30.09 -35.91 33.93
N ASN A 951 29.89 -35.19 32.83
CA ASN A 951 30.88 -35.05 31.77
C ASN A 951 31.25 -33.58 31.62
N ILE A 952 32.56 -33.30 31.53
CA ILE A 952 33.08 -31.96 31.22
C ILE A 952 33.62 -32.03 29.80
N LEU A 953 32.99 -31.29 28.89
CA LEU A 953 33.36 -31.25 27.47
C LEU A 953 34.58 -30.35 27.25
N ALA A 954 35.20 -30.47 26.07
CA ALA A 954 36.43 -29.73 25.72
C ALA A 954 36.24 -28.20 25.71
N ASP A 955 35.02 -27.73 25.50
CA ASP A 955 34.61 -26.32 25.55
C ASP A 955 34.36 -25.80 26.98
N LYS A 956 34.69 -26.60 28.00
CA LYS A 956 34.39 -26.37 29.43
C LYS A 956 32.89 -26.36 29.77
N THR A 957 32.04 -26.98 28.94
CA THR A 957 30.63 -27.23 29.28
C THR A 957 30.53 -28.43 30.22
N CYS A 958 29.99 -28.21 31.42
CA CYS A 958 29.66 -29.28 32.36
C CYS A 958 28.25 -29.79 32.08
N SER A 959 28.12 -31.09 31.85
CA SER A 959 26.86 -31.76 31.54
C SER A 959 26.61 -32.89 32.54
N TRP A 960 25.63 -32.72 33.42
CA TRP A 960 25.22 -33.71 34.41
C TRP A 960 23.91 -34.40 34.00
N SER A 961 24.03 -35.65 33.54
CA SER A 961 22.92 -36.47 33.09
C SER A 961 22.39 -37.31 34.24
N ILE A 962 21.23 -36.92 34.79
CA ILE A 962 20.60 -37.55 35.96
C ILE A 962 19.66 -38.68 35.53
N GLY A 963 18.97 -38.52 34.39
CA GLY A 963 17.95 -39.47 33.93
C GLY A 963 16.66 -39.32 34.73
N ARG A 964 16.26 -40.37 35.45
CA ARG A 964 15.08 -40.36 36.32
C ARG A 964 15.47 -39.99 37.75
N ILE A 965 14.69 -39.12 38.40
CA ILE A 965 14.92 -38.75 39.81
C ILE A 965 14.66 -39.96 40.73
N PRO A 966 15.65 -40.41 41.53
CA PRO A 966 15.49 -41.49 42.52
C PRO A 966 14.52 -41.09 43.64
N LYS A 967 13.79 -42.08 44.18
CA LYS A 967 12.76 -41.86 45.21
C LYS A 967 13.32 -41.82 46.64
N ASP A 968 14.52 -42.34 46.82
CA ASP A 968 15.18 -42.61 48.10
C ASP A 968 16.14 -41.48 48.52
N LYS A 969 16.84 -40.84 47.57
CA LYS A 969 17.78 -39.74 47.85
C LYS A 969 17.81 -38.73 46.72
N ALA A 970 17.90 -37.42 47.02
CA ALA A 970 17.98 -36.40 45.99
C ALA A 970 19.32 -36.45 45.22
N PRO A 971 19.31 -36.37 43.87
CA PRO A 971 20.50 -36.20 43.06
C PRO A 971 21.28 -34.96 43.49
N GLN A 972 22.57 -35.13 43.70
CA GLN A 972 23.49 -34.07 44.06
C GLN A 972 24.82 -34.27 43.34
N MET A 973 25.29 -33.19 42.72
CA MET A 973 26.64 -33.07 42.18
C MET A 973 27.46 -32.14 43.07
N SER A 974 28.66 -32.55 43.45
CA SER A 974 29.57 -31.76 44.26
C SER A 974 31.01 -31.90 43.81
N GLY A 975 31.79 -30.86 44.00
CA GLY A 975 33.20 -30.89 43.66
C GLY A 975 33.93 -29.58 43.88
N THR A 976 35.19 -29.54 43.47
CA THR A 976 36.07 -28.38 43.62
C THR A 976 36.50 -27.87 42.25
N LEU A 977 36.38 -26.57 42.06
CA LEU A 977 36.86 -25.81 40.92
C LEU A 977 38.13 -25.09 41.35
N VAL A 978 39.22 -25.25 40.60
CA VAL A 978 40.48 -24.53 40.84
C VAL A 978 40.50 -23.29 39.96
N LEU A 979 40.77 -22.13 40.55
CA LEU A 979 40.84 -20.87 39.82
C LEU A 979 42.27 -20.64 39.28
N GLU A 980 42.41 -19.73 38.32
CA GLU A 980 43.71 -19.24 37.85
C GLU A 980 44.46 -18.47 38.96
N GLU A 981 45.79 -18.48 38.88
CA GLU A 981 46.67 -17.88 39.88
C GLU A 981 46.38 -16.38 40.05
N GLY A 982 46.15 -15.93 41.28
CA GLY A 982 45.83 -14.53 41.62
C GLY A 982 44.34 -14.19 41.78
N LEU A 983 43.42 -15.14 41.56
CA LEU A 983 41.99 -14.95 41.82
C LEU A 983 41.54 -15.58 43.14
N GLU A 984 41.08 -14.79 44.10
CA GLU A 984 40.62 -15.27 45.41
C GLU A 984 39.20 -15.88 45.37
N GLN A 985 38.35 -15.43 44.44
CA GLN A 985 36.95 -15.85 44.33
C GLN A 985 36.39 -15.84 42.91
N LEU A 986 35.32 -16.60 42.67
CA LEU A 986 34.61 -16.62 41.38
C LEU A 986 33.67 -15.41 41.24
N HIS A 987 34.02 -14.45 40.38
CA HIS A 987 33.25 -13.21 40.18
C HIS A 987 31.96 -13.37 39.35
N VAL A 988 31.89 -14.38 38.49
CA VAL A 988 30.73 -14.65 37.63
C VAL A 988 30.26 -16.07 37.90
N LYS A 989 29.06 -16.18 38.48
CA LYS A 989 28.44 -17.47 38.74
C LYS A 989 27.78 -18.01 37.47
N PRO A 990 27.90 -19.32 37.20
CA PRO A 990 27.30 -19.93 36.03
C PRO A 990 25.76 -19.92 36.10
N THR A 991 25.13 -19.85 34.92
CA THR A 991 23.70 -20.14 34.77
C THR A 991 23.52 -21.61 34.46
N PHE A 992 22.62 -22.26 35.20
CA PHE A 992 22.32 -23.68 35.03
C PHE A 992 21.10 -23.83 34.13
N GLN A 993 21.28 -24.48 32.99
CA GLN A 993 20.20 -24.88 32.09
C GLN A 993 19.69 -26.26 32.51
N VAL A 994 18.37 -26.42 32.60
CA VAL A 994 17.75 -27.67 33.05
C VAL A 994 16.91 -28.25 31.92
N GLY A 995 17.30 -29.43 31.44
CA GLY A 995 16.50 -30.24 30.52
C GLY A 995 15.69 -31.28 31.28
N PHE A 996 14.42 -31.47 30.94
CA PHE A 996 13.62 -32.60 31.43
C PHE A 996 12.51 -32.94 30.45
N LYS A 997 11.91 -34.12 30.62
CA LYS A 997 10.73 -34.58 29.87
C LYS A 997 9.77 -35.35 30.78
N ILE A 998 8.50 -35.00 30.73
CA ILE A 998 7.41 -35.63 31.48
C ILE A 998 6.38 -36.15 30.49
N MET A 999 6.25 -37.48 30.43
CA MET A 999 5.27 -38.13 29.56
C MET A 999 3.91 -38.25 30.25
N GLY A 1000 2.84 -37.95 29.51
CA GLY A 1000 1.46 -38.05 29.96
C GLY A 1000 0.94 -36.86 30.76
N VAL A 1001 1.66 -35.73 30.79
CA VAL A 1001 1.28 -34.51 31.53
C VAL A 1001 1.46 -33.27 30.67
N ALA A 1002 0.48 -32.37 30.73
CA ALA A 1002 0.58 -30.98 30.30
C ALA A 1002 0.65 -30.11 31.56
N LEU A 1003 1.82 -29.51 31.82
CA LEU A 1003 2.04 -28.69 33.02
C LEU A 1003 1.26 -27.38 33.03
N SER A 1004 0.74 -26.93 31.87
CA SER A 1004 -0.20 -25.81 31.83
C SER A 1004 -1.51 -26.10 32.57
N GLY A 1005 -1.82 -27.39 32.77
CA GLY A 1005 -3.10 -27.85 33.27
C GLY A 1005 -4.18 -27.92 32.19
N LEU A 1006 -3.86 -27.67 30.91
CA LEU A 1006 -4.79 -27.82 29.80
C LEU A 1006 -5.24 -29.28 29.69
N LYS A 1007 -6.55 -29.49 29.69
CA LYS A 1007 -7.16 -30.82 29.54
C LYS A 1007 -8.08 -30.83 28.34
N ILE A 1008 -7.96 -31.86 27.52
CA ILE A 1008 -8.93 -32.14 26.47
C ILE A 1008 -10.21 -32.64 27.15
N HIS A 1009 -11.32 -31.97 26.87
CA HIS A 1009 -12.64 -32.32 27.40
C HIS A 1009 -13.32 -33.37 26.53
N ASN A 1010 -13.44 -33.10 25.23
CA ASN A 1010 -14.05 -34.02 24.29
C ASN A 1010 -13.44 -33.90 22.89
N LEU A 1011 -13.46 -35.00 22.14
CA LEU A 1011 -13.19 -35.05 20.70
C LEU A 1011 -14.30 -35.85 20.03
N ASP A 1012 -15.21 -35.16 19.34
CA ASP A 1012 -16.27 -35.82 18.58
C ASP A 1012 -15.88 -35.93 17.11
N LEU A 1013 -16.31 -37.03 16.50
CA LEU A 1013 -16.11 -37.32 15.09
C LEU A 1013 -17.47 -37.58 14.45
N LYS A 1014 -17.76 -36.83 13.39
CA LYS A 1014 -18.95 -37.00 12.54
C LYS A 1014 -18.53 -37.42 11.14
N ASN A 1015 -19.48 -37.94 10.36
CA ASN A 1015 -19.29 -38.32 8.95
C ASN A 1015 -18.26 -39.44 8.72
N LEU A 1016 -18.21 -40.41 9.64
CA LEU A 1016 -17.39 -41.62 9.49
C LEU A 1016 -18.26 -42.87 9.23
N PRO A 1017 -17.85 -43.76 8.32
CA PRO A 1017 -18.59 -45.00 8.04
C PRO A 1017 -18.48 -46.02 9.19
N THR A 1018 -17.41 -45.98 9.99
CA THR A 1018 -17.23 -46.82 11.18
C THR A 1018 -16.62 -46.03 12.34
N PRO A 1019 -16.87 -46.41 13.61
CA PRO A 1019 -16.28 -45.75 14.76
C PRO A 1019 -14.75 -45.80 14.71
N ALA A 1020 -14.10 -44.65 14.84
CA ALA A 1020 -12.64 -44.54 14.83
C ALA A 1020 -12.05 -44.65 16.24
N HIS A 1021 -10.83 -45.16 16.32
CA HIS A 1021 -10.05 -45.15 17.56
C HIS A 1021 -9.53 -43.74 17.84
N LYS A 1022 -9.83 -43.22 19.04
CA LYS A 1022 -9.35 -41.91 19.52
C LYS A 1022 -8.23 -42.13 20.53
N GLY A 1023 -7.12 -41.41 20.37
CA GLY A 1023 -6.05 -41.42 21.36
C GLY A 1023 -5.60 -40.02 21.74
N PHE A 1024 -5.23 -39.86 23.00
CA PHE A 1024 -4.70 -38.62 23.53
C PHE A 1024 -3.37 -38.87 24.20
N ARG A 1025 -2.37 -38.05 23.89
CA ARG A 1025 -1.09 -38.04 24.60
C ARG A 1025 -0.75 -36.62 24.97
N ALA A 1026 -0.11 -36.46 26.13
CA ALA A 1026 0.46 -35.20 26.53
C ALA A 1026 1.95 -35.41 26.84
N GLN A 1027 2.77 -34.41 26.58
CA GLN A 1027 4.16 -34.39 26.95
C GLN A 1027 4.55 -32.96 27.30
N THR A 1028 5.24 -32.78 28.42
CA THR A 1028 5.89 -31.50 28.73
C THR A 1028 7.39 -31.68 28.81
N GLY A 1029 8.13 -30.85 28.09
CA GLY A 1029 9.59 -30.74 28.18
C GLY A 1029 10.03 -29.40 28.76
N ALA A 1030 11.33 -29.30 29.06
CA ALA A 1030 11.97 -28.02 29.31
C ALA A 1030 12.21 -27.29 27.99
N GLY A 1031 11.79 -26.02 27.91
CA GLY A 1031 12.28 -25.07 26.91
C GLY A 1031 13.49 -24.32 27.48
N ARG A 1032 13.38 -23.00 27.60
CA ARG A 1032 14.38 -22.15 28.27
C ARG A 1032 14.20 -22.18 29.79
N TYR A 1033 14.64 -23.27 30.41
CA TYR A 1033 14.63 -23.42 31.87
C TYR A 1033 16.00 -23.09 32.46
N GLU A 1034 16.14 -21.90 33.06
CA GLU A 1034 17.38 -21.36 33.60
C GLU A 1034 17.30 -21.15 35.12
N VAL A 1035 18.33 -21.61 35.84
CA VAL A 1035 18.59 -21.23 37.23
C VAL A 1035 19.85 -20.37 37.26
N ARG A 1036 19.67 -19.08 37.56
CA ARG A 1036 20.73 -18.08 37.61
C ARG A 1036 21.25 -18.01 39.05
N SER A 1037 22.51 -18.36 39.24
CA SER A 1037 23.15 -18.52 40.56
C SER A 1037 23.76 -17.24 41.12
#